data_AF-A0A957LB42-F1
#
_entry.id   AF-A0A957LB42-F1
#
_cell.length_a   1.000
_cell.length_b   1.000
_cell.length_c   1.000
_cell.angle_alpha   90.00
_cell.angle_beta   90.00
_cell.angle_gamma   90.00
#
_symmetry.space_group_name_H-M   'P 1'
#
loop_
_entity.id
_entity.type
_entity.pdbx_description
1 polymer ?
#
loop_
_entity_poly.entity_id
_entity_poly.type
_entity_poly.pdbx_seq_one_letter_code
_entity_poly.pdbx_strand_id
1 'polypeptide(L)'
;MFGYLVPLAAGSLALALSNWFDLATHWWVLSFTAVPLLLALASTYLTTPPHNLLQRPFRHLSLAFSVPVLIIESSIWILSPFSPPEFALALGLSWWLTTIILLLAIRPYPLQLTVLGALFAFPVGLWLNQSWFVQVYGWHWAWHAAGFAILTPLYIILGWWVKQKEQTWQFELKSFGFIKNHWVHVEKLSEMILAVAWLLALIAGGLSLGRVAVMVPVHTLLAASFLLIAILWQRPRVLWAMSFLLLTASAAWQGYRGASPVELTLPWALLAIIHVIAAVRLPDRHLAYRQVLNQAAVVLAAFALLPPIPLFDAAMMSYALLNWIGITGWLAYLYHAQSWSISTTRNHNTKPLNISLLLQWLAALPIMPWLLLVTRNESVALRTILIAGATWLLLALSLRLRKADWGYRRPWQMATHLNAFAVLGLAHTGEFEAPELLAMTAVAAFYFAAAPLYKNRWWLFFAALLVPYIITQRFFNVGANPYDLMIVLGLLTLVYISVGYLLQRTHTTDLAFLEPLFGATLLLTIPLLLVSGVAALATLVSARYGHGTELPKIALSVSAITAAYLLLAWVTNQQLWAHTAVWLFVYTGSLFVIAYSRGSGLSAFLVALLSFAYIFGERQLSHVARRKIDPLHNRYGAAWRKGWLLFRAPLQIAGWILSAVAILAALVRNLILLDAGTEQYLWSIATLLTITILHGLSAHWFKQVVFVYFSSLLWVTTWTVTTDLIHVSWLDMTRERWFGISWAVCAFTLLAAGLAITEKTPFFWRNFKQKEASPTLDKFSWAPQIVAHLLLPFALVANTKWLGSVAITFALAAVFYTFALLIDRRYRPVSEQWLGRFLYPAVVALILATLNGIRYAIYPAGSYTIDSIVLIAYAFPALWLGRYLSRLQPQYGLPLYLTSYGVTLLALAIAVPEQPLFTLYLFIAAAQTLLSAIWFKQPLWLYPMSFLLFIGTVSGLDWLEFAIHEVG
;
A
#
# COMPACT_ATOMS: atom_id res chain seq x y z
N MET A 1 29.90 12.09 -21.08
CA MET A 1 30.05 11.49 -19.73
C MET A 1 30.38 12.52 -18.66
N PHE A 2 31.17 13.56 -18.94
CA PHE A 2 31.28 14.78 -18.11
C PHE A 2 29.91 15.34 -17.67
N GLY A 3 28.89 15.25 -18.53
CA GLY A 3 27.54 15.75 -18.27
C GLY A 3 26.74 15.09 -17.14
N TYR A 4 27.21 14.02 -16.49
CA TYR A 4 26.49 13.40 -15.36
C TYR A 4 26.92 13.91 -13.97
N LEU A 5 28.10 14.52 -13.86
CA LEU A 5 28.63 15.06 -12.60
C LEU A 5 28.29 16.56 -12.42
N VAL A 6 28.08 17.27 -13.53
CA VAL A 6 27.61 18.66 -13.54
C VAL A 6 26.26 18.83 -12.81
N PRO A 7 25.27 17.94 -12.96
CA PRO A 7 24.00 18.03 -12.22
C PRO A 7 24.10 17.82 -10.71
N LEU A 8 25.03 16.97 -10.24
CA LEU A 8 25.25 16.73 -8.82
C LEU A 8 25.97 17.91 -8.15
N ALA A 9 26.95 18.48 -8.83
CA ALA A 9 27.58 19.72 -8.41
C ALA A 9 26.56 20.88 -8.40
N ALA A 10 25.69 20.96 -9.42
CA ALA A 10 24.63 21.96 -9.48
C ALA A 10 23.57 21.77 -8.37
N GLY A 11 23.17 20.54 -8.05
CA GLY A 11 22.25 20.26 -6.94
C GLY A 11 22.85 20.59 -5.57
N SER A 12 24.10 20.20 -5.33
CA SER A 12 24.81 20.51 -4.07
C SER A 12 25.03 22.02 -3.91
N LEU A 13 25.35 22.72 -5.01
CA LEU A 13 25.46 24.17 -5.05
C LEU A 13 24.11 24.86 -4.81
N ALA A 14 23.03 24.38 -5.43
CA ALA A 14 21.70 24.95 -5.25
C ALA A 14 21.24 24.86 -3.79
N LEU A 15 21.47 23.73 -3.11
CA LEU A 15 21.17 23.57 -1.69
C LEU A 15 22.04 24.46 -0.80
N ALA A 16 23.34 24.51 -1.08
CA ALA A 16 24.24 25.36 -0.32
C ALA A 16 23.91 26.85 -0.48
N LEU A 17 23.47 27.28 -1.67
CA LEU A 17 22.97 28.64 -1.90
C LEU A 17 21.62 28.88 -1.20
N SER A 18 20.70 27.90 -1.21
CA SER A 18 19.44 28.01 -0.47
C SER A 18 19.66 28.24 1.02
N ASN A 19 20.64 27.55 1.61
CA ASN A 19 21.00 27.76 3.01
C ASN A 19 21.77 29.08 3.23
N TRP A 20 22.70 29.42 2.33
CA TRP A 20 23.50 30.65 2.43
C TRP A 20 22.63 31.92 2.37
N PHE A 21 21.57 31.90 1.58
CA PHE A 21 20.61 33.01 1.48
C PHE A 21 19.47 32.93 2.51
N ASP A 22 19.55 32.00 3.48
CA ASP A 22 18.55 31.81 4.53
C ASP A 22 17.12 31.66 3.97
N LEU A 23 16.98 30.94 2.85
CA LEU A 23 15.65 30.62 2.32
C LEU A 23 14.96 29.69 3.30
N ALA A 24 13.68 29.97 3.60
CA ALA A 24 12.89 29.07 4.43
C ALA A 24 12.86 27.66 3.82
N THR A 25 13.00 26.64 4.67
CA THR A 25 13.23 25.24 4.28
C THR A 25 12.15 24.67 3.35
N HIS A 26 10.93 25.19 3.43
CA HIS A 26 9.82 24.79 2.55
C HIS A 26 10.04 25.17 1.07
N TRP A 27 10.92 26.12 0.76
CA TRP A 27 11.27 26.49 -0.62
C TRP A 27 12.40 25.64 -1.22
N TRP A 28 13.12 24.86 -0.42
CA TRP A 28 14.28 24.09 -0.89
C TRP A 28 13.89 22.99 -1.88
N VAL A 29 12.65 22.51 -1.80
CA VAL A 29 11.99 21.62 -2.79
C VAL A 29 12.09 22.19 -4.21
N LEU A 30 11.89 23.50 -4.37
CA LEU A 30 11.96 24.16 -5.67
C LEU A 30 13.39 24.11 -6.26
N SER A 31 14.42 24.13 -5.42
CA SER A 31 15.82 24.00 -5.84
C SER A 31 16.10 22.62 -6.47
N PHE A 32 15.46 21.56 -5.96
CA PHE A 32 15.61 20.21 -6.50
C PHE A 32 14.93 20.01 -7.86
N THR A 33 13.88 20.78 -8.19
CA THR A 33 13.20 20.72 -9.50
C THR A 33 13.69 21.77 -10.50
N ALA A 34 14.24 22.90 -10.04
CA ALA A 34 14.87 23.92 -10.88
C ALA A 34 16.11 23.40 -11.62
N VAL A 35 16.95 22.58 -10.97
CA VAL A 35 18.15 21.99 -11.60
C VAL A 35 17.79 21.09 -12.80
N PRO A 36 16.86 20.11 -12.68
CA PRO A 36 16.33 19.35 -13.82
C PRO A 36 15.76 20.22 -14.95
N LEU A 37 15.07 21.32 -14.64
CA LEU A 37 14.53 22.24 -15.65
C LEU A 37 15.64 22.93 -16.45
N LEU A 38 16.66 23.46 -15.76
CA LEU A 38 17.81 24.08 -16.41
C LEU A 38 18.54 23.10 -17.33
N LEU A 39 18.65 21.83 -16.92
CA LEU A 39 19.22 20.77 -17.76
C LEU A 39 18.34 20.46 -18.98
N ALA A 40 17.01 20.43 -18.81
CA ALA A 40 16.08 20.24 -19.92
C ALA A 40 16.18 21.39 -20.95
N LEU A 41 16.20 22.64 -20.49
CA LEU A 41 16.39 23.82 -21.33
C LEU A 41 17.76 23.83 -22.00
N ALA A 42 18.85 23.63 -21.26
CA ALA A 42 20.20 23.57 -21.79
C ALA A 42 20.33 22.49 -22.88
N SER A 43 19.70 21.33 -22.70
CA SER A 43 19.67 20.28 -23.72
C SER A 43 18.84 20.63 -24.97
N THR A 44 17.93 21.60 -24.87
CA THR A 44 17.11 22.05 -25.99
C THR A 44 17.89 23.07 -26.82
N TYR A 45 18.69 23.94 -26.18
CA TYR A 45 19.46 24.99 -26.83
C TYR A 45 20.88 24.58 -27.28
N LEU A 46 21.54 23.63 -26.59
CA LEU A 46 22.89 23.15 -26.94
C LEU A 46 22.84 22.16 -28.12
N THR A 47 22.71 22.70 -29.34
CA THR A 47 22.58 21.93 -30.59
C THR A 47 23.86 21.87 -31.41
N THR A 48 24.86 22.72 -31.13
CA THR A 48 26.10 22.84 -31.91
C THR A 48 27.24 21.94 -31.36
N PRO A 49 28.10 21.34 -32.21
CA PRO A 49 29.30 20.63 -31.76
C PRO A 49 30.34 21.60 -31.16
N PRO A 50 31.14 21.18 -30.16
CA PRO A 50 31.19 19.87 -29.50
C PRO A 50 30.15 19.70 -28.37
N HIS A 51 29.30 20.70 -28.13
CA HIS A 51 28.37 20.77 -26.99
C HIS A 51 27.15 19.85 -27.12
N ASN A 52 26.81 19.41 -28.34
CA ASN A 52 25.79 18.39 -28.61
C ASN A 52 26.05 17.05 -27.87
N LEU A 53 27.29 16.77 -27.47
CA LEU A 53 27.66 15.59 -26.67
C LEU A 53 27.05 15.62 -25.25
N LEU A 54 26.69 16.81 -24.74
CA LEU A 54 26.03 17.01 -23.44
C LEU A 54 24.49 16.94 -23.53
N GLN A 55 23.94 16.97 -24.75
CA GLN A 55 22.51 17.01 -24.97
C GLN A 55 21.78 15.77 -24.45
N ARG A 56 22.26 14.57 -24.81
CA ARG A 56 21.69 13.29 -24.34
C ARG A 56 21.77 13.12 -22.82
N PRO A 57 22.92 13.29 -22.15
CA PRO A 57 23.00 13.12 -20.70
C PRO A 57 22.15 14.13 -19.94
N PHE A 58 22.08 15.39 -20.38
CA PHE A 58 21.22 16.40 -19.73
C PHE A 58 19.72 16.07 -19.88
N ARG A 59 19.28 15.55 -21.04
CA ARG A 59 17.90 15.06 -21.23
C ARG A 59 17.57 13.85 -20.36
N HIS A 60 18.49 12.89 -20.26
CA HIS A 60 18.25 11.71 -19.44
C HIS A 60 18.23 12.05 -17.96
N LEU A 61 19.11 12.93 -17.50
CA LEU A 61 19.14 13.36 -16.11
C LEU A 61 18.01 14.31 -15.73
N SER A 62 17.57 15.21 -16.62
CA SER A 62 16.39 16.03 -16.32
C SER A 62 15.15 15.17 -16.05
N LEU A 63 14.97 14.08 -16.81
CA LEU A 63 13.89 13.11 -16.57
C LEU A 63 14.16 12.21 -15.35
N ALA A 64 15.39 11.71 -15.19
CA ALA A 64 15.76 10.80 -14.10
C ALA A 64 15.79 11.48 -12.73
N PHE A 65 15.97 12.80 -12.65
CA PHE A 65 15.88 13.56 -11.39
C PHE A 65 14.47 14.09 -11.15
N SER A 66 13.80 14.67 -12.15
CA SER A 66 12.49 15.30 -11.93
C SER A 66 11.44 14.32 -11.37
N VAL A 67 11.37 13.08 -11.88
CA VAL A 67 10.34 12.13 -11.45
C VAL A 67 10.57 11.59 -10.03
N PRO A 68 11.76 11.07 -9.66
CA PRO A 68 11.99 10.56 -8.29
C PRO A 68 11.98 11.66 -7.23
N VAL A 69 12.53 12.85 -7.52
CA VAL A 69 12.50 14.01 -6.61
C VAL A 69 11.06 14.37 -6.30
N LEU A 70 10.23 14.52 -7.32
CA LEU A 70 8.84 14.90 -7.15
C LEU A 70 8.00 13.81 -6.44
N ILE A 71 8.32 12.52 -6.63
CA ILE A 71 7.72 11.42 -5.85
C ILE A 71 8.10 11.53 -4.37
N ILE A 72 9.37 11.77 -4.07
CA ILE A 72 9.87 11.93 -2.70
C ILE A 72 9.18 13.13 -2.06
N GLU A 73 9.27 14.31 -2.66
CA GLU A 73 8.69 15.56 -2.15
C GLU A 73 7.18 15.46 -1.91
N SER A 74 6.46 14.80 -2.82
CA SER A 74 5.02 14.58 -2.68
C SER A 74 4.67 13.55 -1.61
N SER A 75 5.52 12.54 -1.39
CA SER A 75 5.35 11.59 -0.29
C SER A 75 5.49 12.28 1.07
N ILE A 76 6.31 13.32 1.15
CA ILE A 76 6.56 14.05 2.39
C ILE A 76 5.38 14.93 2.77
N TRP A 77 4.79 15.62 1.81
CA TRP A 77 3.55 16.37 2.03
C TRP A 77 2.42 15.47 2.56
N ILE A 78 2.37 14.21 2.14
CA ILE A 78 1.39 13.23 2.64
C ILE A 78 1.70 12.80 4.09
N LEU A 79 2.98 12.76 4.47
CA LEU A 79 3.45 12.24 5.75
C LEU A 79 3.59 13.33 6.84
N SER A 80 3.63 14.62 6.50
CA SER A 80 3.68 15.75 7.44
C SER A 80 2.34 16.50 7.47
N PRO A 81 1.45 16.19 8.43
CA PRO A 81 0.15 16.85 8.56
C PRO A 81 0.22 18.32 9.02
N PHE A 82 1.39 18.81 9.44
CA PHE A 82 1.60 20.18 9.93
C PHE A 82 2.48 21.05 9.02
N SER A 83 2.80 20.57 7.81
CA SER A 83 3.57 21.35 6.84
C SER A 83 2.95 22.74 6.61
N PRO A 84 3.76 23.81 6.62
CA PRO A 84 3.27 25.17 6.39
C PRO A 84 2.62 25.28 5.00
N PRO A 85 1.58 26.11 4.83
CA PRO A 85 0.85 26.20 3.57
C PRO A 85 1.76 26.55 2.38
N GLU A 86 2.80 27.35 2.62
CA GLU A 86 3.82 27.72 1.62
C GLU A 86 4.54 26.51 1.02
N PHE A 87 4.64 25.39 1.76
CA PHE A 87 5.20 24.14 1.25
C PHE A 87 4.33 23.52 0.16
N ALA A 88 2.99 23.54 0.31
CA ALA A 88 2.07 23.05 -0.71
C ALA A 88 2.18 23.87 -2.00
N LEU A 89 2.40 25.19 -1.88
CA LEU A 89 2.62 26.08 -3.01
C LEU A 89 3.97 25.80 -3.70
N ALA A 90 5.06 25.65 -2.95
CA ALA A 90 6.39 25.31 -3.49
C ALA A 90 6.40 23.94 -4.19
N LEU A 91 5.70 22.95 -3.61
CA LEU A 91 5.51 21.64 -4.21
C LEU A 91 4.64 21.72 -5.46
N GLY A 92 3.55 22.48 -5.44
CA GLY A 92 2.71 22.71 -6.60
C GLY A 92 3.51 23.29 -7.76
N LEU A 93 4.33 24.32 -7.52
CA LEU A 93 5.25 24.88 -8.51
C LEU A 93 6.22 23.83 -9.07
N SER A 94 6.74 22.93 -8.23
CA SER A 94 7.61 21.82 -8.66
C SER A 94 6.91 20.86 -9.63
N TRP A 95 5.60 20.59 -9.43
CA TRP A 95 4.76 19.85 -10.37
C TRP A 95 4.51 20.60 -11.69
N TRP A 96 4.33 21.92 -11.64
CA TRP A 96 4.23 22.77 -12.84
C TRP A 96 5.54 22.75 -13.65
N LEU A 97 6.69 22.92 -12.99
CA LEU A 97 8.00 22.86 -13.65
C LEU A 97 8.26 21.47 -14.27
N THR A 98 7.87 20.39 -13.58
CA THR A 98 7.98 19.04 -14.11
C THR A 98 7.08 18.82 -15.32
N THR A 99 5.89 19.43 -15.35
CA THR A 99 5.02 19.43 -16.55
C THR A 99 5.77 20.02 -17.75
N ILE A 100 6.46 21.15 -17.57
CA ILE A 100 7.25 21.78 -18.64
C ILE A 100 8.40 20.86 -19.09
N ILE A 101 9.12 20.25 -18.15
CA ILE A 101 10.20 19.29 -18.46
C ILE A 101 9.67 18.12 -19.31
N LEU A 102 8.53 17.56 -18.93
CA LEU A 102 7.91 16.45 -19.65
C LEU A 102 7.42 16.90 -21.03
N LEU A 103 6.79 18.07 -21.16
CA LEU A 103 6.38 18.62 -22.46
C LEU A 103 7.56 18.82 -23.41
N LEU A 104 8.69 19.34 -22.92
CA LEU A 104 9.93 19.46 -23.71
C LEU A 104 10.49 18.09 -24.14
N ALA A 105 10.25 17.06 -23.34
CA ALA A 105 10.69 15.68 -23.61
C ALA A 105 9.77 14.90 -24.58
N ILE A 106 8.53 15.33 -24.81
CA ILE A 106 7.59 14.64 -25.73
C ILE A 106 8.12 14.60 -27.16
N ARG A 107 8.74 15.68 -27.64
CA ARG A 107 9.25 15.77 -29.02
C ARG A 107 10.38 14.77 -29.32
N PRO A 108 11.43 14.63 -28.48
CA PRO A 108 12.46 13.62 -28.69
C PRO A 108 12.06 12.20 -28.28
N TYR A 109 11.11 12.04 -27.34
CA TYR A 109 10.65 10.74 -26.84
C TYR A 109 9.12 10.68 -26.83
N PRO A 110 8.47 10.41 -27.98
CA PRO A 110 7.01 10.34 -28.10
C PRO A 110 6.46 9.02 -27.53
N LEU A 111 6.73 8.80 -26.24
CA LEU A 111 6.24 7.67 -25.45
C LEU A 111 4.93 8.06 -24.78
N GLN A 112 3.98 7.12 -24.76
CA GLN A 112 2.70 7.30 -24.06
C GLN A 112 2.90 7.72 -22.59
N LEU A 113 3.92 7.19 -21.92
CA LEU A 113 4.20 7.50 -20.51
C LEU A 113 4.62 8.97 -20.28
N THR A 114 5.46 9.53 -21.15
CA THR A 114 5.91 10.94 -21.03
C THR A 114 4.74 11.89 -21.21
N VAL A 115 3.87 11.58 -22.17
CA VAL A 115 2.66 12.36 -22.43
C VAL A 115 1.65 12.20 -21.29
N LEU A 116 1.42 10.98 -20.78
CA LEU A 116 0.55 10.76 -19.61
C LEU A 116 1.09 11.51 -18.40
N GLY A 117 2.40 11.43 -18.14
CA GLY A 117 3.06 12.15 -17.07
C GLY A 117 2.81 13.66 -17.15
N ALA A 118 2.94 14.26 -18.34
CA ALA A 118 2.65 15.69 -18.53
C ALA A 118 1.17 16.02 -18.29
N LEU A 119 0.25 15.20 -18.81
CA LEU A 119 -1.20 15.39 -18.65
C LEU A 119 -1.66 15.20 -17.20
N PHE A 120 -0.94 14.41 -16.39
CA PHE A 120 -1.22 14.21 -14.97
C PHE A 120 -0.55 15.22 -14.06
N ALA A 121 0.67 15.65 -14.40
CA ALA A 121 1.43 16.56 -13.57
C ALA A 121 0.73 17.93 -13.41
N PHE A 122 0.07 18.39 -14.47
CA PHE A 122 -0.66 19.65 -14.46
C PHE A 122 -1.83 19.68 -13.47
N PRO A 123 -2.78 18.71 -13.48
CA PRO A 123 -3.81 18.61 -12.45
C PRO A 123 -3.26 18.51 -11.02
N VAL A 124 -2.17 17.77 -10.79
CA VAL A 124 -1.59 17.64 -9.45
C VAL A 124 -0.99 18.97 -8.97
N GLY A 125 -0.30 19.70 -9.85
CA GLY A 125 0.18 21.05 -9.55
C GLY A 125 -0.96 22.02 -9.24
N LEU A 126 -2.09 21.92 -9.94
CA LEU A 126 -3.29 22.71 -9.62
C LEU A 126 -3.85 22.35 -8.25
N TRP A 127 -3.96 21.05 -7.94
CA TRP A 127 -4.46 20.57 -6.65
C TRP A 127 -3.65 21.15 -5.47
N LEU A 128 -2.32 21.05 -5.54
CA LEU A 128 -1.43 21.52 -4.48
C LEU A 128 -1.49 23.03 -4.31
N ASN A 129 -1.55 23.78 -5.41
CA ASN A 129 -1.77 25.23 -5.34
C ASN A 129 -3.14 25.57 -4.74
N GLN A 130 -4.19 24.79 -5.03
CA GLN A 130 -5.49 24.95 -4.38
C GLN A 130 -5.45 24.58 -2.90
N SER A 131 -4.61 23.62 -2.49
CA SER A 131 -4.42 23.27 -1.08
C SER A 131 -3.88 24.46 -0.28
N TRP A 132 -2.99 25.26 -0.86
CA TRP A 132 -2.56 26.53 -0.27
C TRP A 132 -3.74 27.49 -0.04
N PHE A 133 -4.59 27.72 -1.06
CA PHE A 133 -5.79 28.57 -0.88
C PHE A 133 -6.74 28.01 0.18
N VAL A 134 -6.93 26.69 0.22
CA VAL A 134 -7.81 26.02 1.18
C VAL A 134 -7.30 26.19 2.61
N GLN A 135 -6.00 26.08 2.84
CA GLN A 135 -5.38 26.25 4.14
C GLN A 135 -5.36 27.73 4.58
N VAL A 136 -4.98 28.65 3.70
CA VAL A 136 -4.87 30.09 4.03
C VAL A 136 -6.24 30.73 4.28
N TYR A 137 -7.25 30.40 3.47
CA TYR A 137 -8.59 30.99 3.60
C TYR A 137 -9.57 30.12 4.42
N GLY A 138 -9.11 28.99 4.97
CA GLY A 138 -9.95 28.08 5.75
C GLY A 138 -11.12 27.48 4.96
N TRP A 139 -10.97 27.30 3.65
CA TRP A 139 -12.02 26.71 2.83
C TRP A 139 -12.14 25.21 3.12
N HIS A 140 -13.30 24.64 2.79
CA HIS A 140 -13.47 23.19 2.93
C HIS A 140 -12.74 22.46 1.79
N TRP A 141 -12.05 21.36 2.10
CA TRP A 141 -11.25 20.59 1.13
C TRP A 141 -12.03 20.18 -0.13
N ALA A 142 -13.36 20.01 -0.05
CA ALA A 142 -14.21 19.72 -1.20
C ALA A 142 -14.06 20.73 -2.36
N TRP A 143 -13.67 21.97 -2.08
CA TRP A 143 -13.46 23.02 -3.10
C TRP A 143 -12.37 22.69 -4.12
N HIS A 144 -11.45 21.77 -3.83
CA HIS A 144 -10.50 21.28 -4.84
C HIS A 144 -11.20 20.61 -6.04
N ALA A 145 -12.42 20.09 -5.86
CA ALA A 145 -13.23 19.55 -6.94
C ALA A 145 -13.50 20.58 -8.04
N ALA A 146 -13.62 21.87 -7.67
CA ALA A 146 -13.86 22.94 -8.63
C ALA A 146 -12.70 23.10 -9.61
N GLY A 147 -11.45 22.96 -9.16
CA GLY A 147 -10.28 23.03 -10.04
C GLY A 147 -10.32 21.97 -11.13
N PHE A 148 -10.53 20.72 -10.75
CA PHE A 148 -10.65 19.61 -11.69
C PHE A 148 -11.88 19.70 -12.60
N ALA A 149 -13.01 20.20 -12.07
CA ALA A 149 -14.22 20.42 -12.85
C ALA A 149 -14.00 21.47 -13.94
N ILE A 150 -13.21 22.51 -13.69
CA ILE A 150 -12.83 23.54 -14.67
C ILE A 150 -11.81 23.00 -15.69
N LEU A 151 -10.88 22.15 -15.27
CA LEU A 151 -9.93 21.51 -16.20
C LEU A 151 -10.61 20.53 -17.16
N THR A 152 -11.68 19.86 -16.73
CA THR A 152 -12.41 18.87 -17.53
C THR A 152 -12.83 19.41 -18.91
N PRO A 153 -13.59 20.51 -19.05
CA PRO A 153 -13.96 21.06 -20.35
C PRO A 153 -12.75 21.57 -21.14
N LEU A 154 -11.72 22.11 -20.47
CA LEU A 154 -10.49 22.55 -21.14
C LEU A 154 -9.76 21.38 -21.81
N TYR A 155 -9.63 20.24 -21.12
CA TYR A 155 -9.05 19.02 -21.69
C TYR A 155 -9.93 18.45 -22.81
N ILE A 156 -11.26 18.51 -22.70
CA ILE A 156 -12.17 18.09 -23.78
C ILE A 156 -11.97 18.92 -25.05
N ILE A 157 -11.88 20.25 -24.90
CA ILE A 157 -11.66 21.19 -26.01
C ILE A 157 -10.26 20.98 -26.60
N LEU A 158 -9.24 20.86 -25.74
CA LEU A 158 -7.86 20.60 -26.18
C LEU A 158 -7.76 19.29 -26.95
N GLY A 159 -8.34 18.20 -26.44
CA GLY A 159 -8.36 16.91 -27.13
C GLY A 159 -9.08 16.98 -28.47
N TRP A 160 -10.19 17.73 -28.54
CA TRP A 160 -10.91 17.95 -29.80
C TRP A 160 -10.07 18.77 -30.79
N TRP A 161 -9.40 19.84 -30.35
CA TRP A 161 -8.53 20.65 -31.19
C TRP A 161 -7.33 19.84 -31.71
N VAL A 162 -6.70 19.03 -30.84
CA VAL A 162 -5.64 18.10 -31.24
C VAL A 162 -6.17 17.09 -32.26
N LYS A 163 -7.37 16.53 -32.07
CA LYS A 163 -7.99 15.59 -33.02
C LYS A 163 -8.09 16.17 -34.44
N GLN A 164 -8.42 17.47 -34.56
CA GLN A 164 -8.50 18.15 -35.86
C GLN A 164 -7.12 18.29 -36.53
N LYS A 165 -6.06 18.48 -35.74
CA LYS A 165 -4.68 18.67 -36.22
C LYS A 165 -3.88 17.37 -36.36
N GLU A 166 -4.29 16.31 -35.67
CA GLU A 166 -3.63 15.00 -35.68
C GLU A 166 -3.67 14.36 -37.07
N GLN A 167 -4.66 14.72 -37.90
CA GLN A 167 -4.71 14.35 -39.32
C GLN A 167 -3.54 14.95 -40.14
N THR A 168 -2.96 16.07 -39.68
CA THR A 168 -1.86 16.77 -40.35
C THR A 168 -0.49 16.49 -39.74
N TRP A 169 -0.41 16.14 -38.45
CA TRP A 169 0.84 16.08 -37.69
C TRP A 169 1.59 14.73 -37.70
N GLN A 170 1.03 13.67 -38.31
CA GLN A 170 1.63 12.31 -38.35
C GLN A 170 2.31 11.89 -37.01
N PHE A 171 1.67 12.18 -35.88
CA PHE A 171 2.23 11.93 -34.56
C PHE A 171 1.77 10.56 -34.05
N GLU A 172 2.64 9.55 -34.13
CA GLU A 172 2.36 8.21 -33.61
C GLU A 172 2.99 8.01 -32.21
N LEU A 173 2.16 7.65 -31.23
CA LEU A 173 2.60 7.32 -29.88
C LEU A 173 3.16 5.90 -29.83
N LYS A 174 4.40 5.74 -29.35
CA LYS A 174 5.00 4.42 -29.16
C LYS A 174 4.64 3.87 -27.78
N SER A 175 4.08 2.65 -27.73
CA SER A 175 3.71 1.97 -26.49
C SER A 175 4.87 1.13 -25.92
N PHE A 176 4.87 0.96 -24.60
CA PHE A 176 5.81 0.07 -23.92
C PHE A 176 5.33 -1.39 -24.04
N GLY A 177 6.20 -2.32 -24.42
CA GLY A 177 5.86 -3.74 -24.58
C GLY A 177 5.26 -4.42 -23.33
N PHE A 178 5.41 -3.81 -22.15
CA PHE A 178 4.86 -4.28 -20.87
C PHE A 178 3.36 -3.95 -20.68
N ILE A 179 2.83 -2.91 -21.33
CA ILE A 179 1.44 -2.40 -21.14
C ILE A 179 0.51 -2.85 -22.28
N LYS A 180 0.94 -3.79 -23.13
CA LYS A 180 0.18 -4.22 -24.31
C LYS A 180 -1.12 -4.98 -23.97
N ASN A 181 -1.33 -5.44 -22.73
CA ASN A 181 -2.41 -6.38 -22.41
C ASN A 181 -3.67 -5.76 -21.75
N HIS A 182 -3.70 -4.48 -21.36
CA HIS A 182 -4.88 -3.89 -20.68
C HIS A 182 -5.36 -2.53 -21.20
N TRP A 183 -4.51 -1.75 -21.90
CA TRP A 183 -4.84 -0.42 -22.45
C TRP A 183 -4.80 -0.39 -23.99
N VAL A 184 -5.32 -1.44 -24.62
CA VAL A 184 -5.10 -1.83 -26.03
C VAL A 184 -5.56 -0.79 -27.09
N HIS A 185 -6.21 0.32 -26.74
CA HIS A 185 -6.99 1.10 -27.73
C HIS A 185 -6.70 2.61 -27.82
N VAL A 186 -5.72 3.16 -27.10
CA VAL A 186 -5.42 4.60 -27.19
C VAL A 186 -4.12 4.82 -27.97
N GLU A 187 -4.23 4.78 -29.30
CA GLU A 187 -3.11 5.02 -30.22
C GLU A 187 -2.95 6.51 -30.56
N LYS A 188 -3.98 7.32 -30.26
CA LYS A 188 -4.06 8.74 -30.60
C LYS A 188 -3.94 9.65 -29.39
N LEU A 189 -3.23 10.76 -29.54
CA LEU A 189 -3.02 11.76 -28.49
C LEU A 189 -4.36 12.39 -28.07
N SER A 190 -5.24 12.66 -29.04
CA SER A 190 -6.56 13.25 -28.79
C SER A 190 -7.44 12.38 -27.89
N GLU A 191 -7.43 11.07 -28.08
CA GLU A 191 -8.18 10.11 -27.26
C GLU A 191 -7.58 9.98 -25.85
N MET A 192 -6.26 10.10 -25.73
CA MET A 192 -5.59 10.08 -24.43
C MET A 192 -5.92 11.31 -23.59
N ILE A 193 -5.94 12.50 -24.21
CA ILE A 193 -6.37 13.75 -23.55
C ILE A 193 -7.83 13.63 -23.11
N LEU A 194 -8.71 13.07 -23.97
CA LEU A 194 -10.11 12.85 -23.60
C LEU A 194 -10.23 11.88 -22.43
N ALA A 195 -9.45 10.80 -22.37
CA ALA A 195 -9.46 9.86 -21.26
C ALA A 195 -9.03 10.52 -19.93
N VAL A 196 -8.03 11.41 -19.96
CA VAL A 196 -7.65 12.21 -18.79
C VAL A 196 -8.79 13.14 -18.38
N ALA A 197 -9.50 13.76 -19.33
CA ALA A 197 -10.67 14.58 -19.00
C ALA A 197 -11.78 13.78 -18.28
N TRP A 198 -12.05 12.54 -18.71
CA TRP A 198 -12.98 11.64 -18.01
C TRP A 198 -12.53 11.34 -16.58
N LEU A 199 -11.24 11.09 -16.38
CA LEU A 199 -10.67 10.81 -15.07
C LEU A 199 -10.76 12.04 -14.15
N LEU A 200 -10.46 13.24 -14.67
CA LEU A 200 -10.64 14.49 -13.93
C LEU A 200 -12.11 14.72 -13.54
N ALA A 201 -13.05 14.43 -14.44
CA ALA A 201 -14.48 14.52 -14.16
C ALA A 201 -14.90 13.57 -13.02
N LEU A 202 -14.36 12.34 -13.03
CA LEU A 202 -14.64 11.35 -11.99
C LEU A 202 -14.10 11.80 -10.62
N ILE A 203 -12.85 12.27 -10.58
CA ILE A 203 -12.19 12.75 -9.36
C ILE A 203 -12.91 13.99 -8.82
N ALA A 204 -13.21 14.97 -9.67
CA ALA A 204 -13.99 16.16 -9.32
C ALA A 204 -15.37 15.77 -8.75
N GLY A 205 -16.07 14.85 -9.43
CA GLY A 205 -17.35 14.33 -8.97
C GLY A 205 -17.25 13.76 -7.56
N GLY A 206 -16.32 12.83 -7.33
CA GLY A 206 -16.11 12.19 -6.03
C GLY A 206 -15.75 13.17 -4.91
N LEU A 207 -14.82 14.08 -5.14
CA LEU A 207 -14.38 15.05 -4.14
C LEU A 207 -15.49 16.04 -3.74
N SER A 208 -16.31 16.45 -4.71
CA SER A 208 -17.37 17.43 -4.43
C SER A 208 -18.46 16.89 -3.50
N LEU A 209 -18.57 15.57 -3.33
CA LEU A 209 -19.49 14.94 -2.37
C LEU A 209 -19.19 15.34 -0.92
N GLY A 210 -17.97 15.82 -0.63
CA GLY A 210 -17.59 16.28 0.71
C GLY A 210 -18.35 17.52 1.18
N ARG A 211 -18.96 18.31 0.29
CA ARG A 211 -19.77 19.48 0.68
C ARG A 211 -20.83 19.81 -0.37
N VAL A 212 -22.09 19.83 0.07
CA VAL A 212 -23.26 20.08 -0.80
C VAL A 212 -23.16 21.39 -1.59
N ALA A 213 -22.66 22.46 -0.96
CA ALA A 213 -22.47 23.76 -1.60
C ALA A 213 -21.51 23.73 -2.80
N VAL A 214 -20.54 22.81 -2.80
CA VAL A 214 -19.55 22.64 -3.89
C VAL A 214 -20.07 21.69 -4.96
N MET A 215 -20.82 20.68 -4.55
CA MET A 215 -21.42 19.68 -5.43
C MET A 215 -22.30 20.31 -6.52
N VAL A 216 -23.06 21.37 -6.18
CA VAL A 216 -23.91 22.07 -7.15
C VAL A 216 -23.13 22.64 -8.34
N PRO A 217 -22.19 23.60 -8.17
CA PRO A 217 -21.46 24.16 -9.29
C PRO A 217 -20.59 23.12 -9.99
N VAL A 218 -19.98 22.18 -9.26
CA VAL A 218 -19.13 21.13 -9.85
C VAL A 218 -19.93 20.19 -10.74
N HIS A 219 -21.02 19.59 -10.25
CA HIS A 219 -21.78 18.65 -11.04
C HIS A 219 -22.50 19.32 -12.21
N THR A 220 -22.93 20.57 -12.06
CA THR A 220 -23.48 21.35 -13.18
C THR A 220 -22.43 21.59 -14.27
N LEU A 221 -21.20 21.97 -13.89
CA LEU A 221 -20.10 22.17 -14.83
C LEU A 221 -19.67 20.87 -15.51
N LEU A 222 -19.64 19.76 -14.77
CA LEU A 222 -19.36 18.44 -15.34
C LEU A 222 -20.49 17.98 -16.27
N ALA A 223 -21.76 18.22 -15.95
CA ALA A 223 -22.88 17.94 -16.84
C ALA A 223 -22.75 18.72 -18.15
N ALA A 224 -22.42 20.01 -18.07
CA ALA A 224 -22.13 20.83 -19.25
C ALA A 224 -20.92 20.29 -20.05
N SER A 225 -19.89 19.80 -19.36
CA SER A 225 -18.71 19.18 -20.00
C SER A 225 -19.07 17.90 -20.76
N PHE A 226 -19.94 17.06 -20.21
CA PHE A 226 -20.42 15.85 -20.90
C PHE A 226 -21.37 16.16 -22.05
N LEU A 227 -22.18 17.22 -21.94
CA LEU A 227 -22.92 17.77 -23.07
C LEU A 227 -21.96 18.26 -24.17
N LEU A 228 -20.87 18.95 -23.80
CA LEU A 228 -19.82 19.37 -24.73
C LEU A 228 -19.15 18.19 -25.44
N ILE A 229 -18.90 17.08 -24.74
CA ILE A 229 -18.43 15.83 -25.36
C ILE A 229 -19.48 15.30 -26.35
N ALA A 230 -20.75 15.26 -25.97
CA ALA A 230 -21.82 14.79 -26.85
C ALA A 230 -21.89 15.62 -28.15
N ILE A 231 -21.65 16.93 -28.07
CA ILE A 231 -21.64 17.86 -29.21
C ILE A 231 -20.35 17.74 -30.04
N LEU A 232 -19.17 17.97 -29.43
CA LEU A 232 -17.88 18.05 -30.13
C LEU A 232 -17.37 16.69 -30.62
N TRP A 233 -17.63 15.63 -29.85
CA TRP A 233 -17.15 14.28 -30.14
C TRP A 233 -18.24 13.35 -30.72
N GLN A 234 -19.48 13.84 -30.86
CA GLN A 234 -20.61 13.13 -31.43
C GLN A 234 -20.91 11.78 -30.75
N ARG A 235 -20.75 11.72 -29.42
CA ARG A 235 -20.98 10.49 -28.61
C ARG A 235 -22.31 10.58 -27.83
N PRO A 236 -23.44 10.09 -28.37
CA PRO A 236 -24.76 10.24 -27.74
C PRO A 236 -24.88 9.54 -26.38
N ARG A 237 -24.15 8.44 -26.16
CA ARG A 237 -24.19 7.67 -24.91
C ARG A 237 -23.68 8.46 -23.70
N VAL A 238 -22.91 9.52 -23.91
CA VAL A 238 -22.35 10.35 -22.85
C VAL A 238 -23.41 11.19 -22.14
N LEU A 239 -24.58 11.38 -22.79
CA LEU A 239 -25.72 12.05 -22.17
C LEU A 239 -26.22 11.33 -20.91
N TRP A 240 -25.98 10.02 -20.75
CA TRP A 240 -26.26 9.33 -19.48
C TRP A 240 -25.50 9.93 -18.29
N ALA A 241 -24.22 10.27 -18.48
CA ALA A 241 -23.41 10.90 -17.45
C ALA A 241 -23.91 12.32 -17.15
N MET A 242 -24.31 13.06 -18.20
CA MET A 242 -24.94 14.37 -18.03
C MET A 242 -26.23 14.26 -17.21
N SER A 243 -27.15 13.35 -17.55
CA SER A 243 -28.41 13.17 -16.81
C SER A 243 -28.18 12.81 -15.35
N PHE A 244 -27.21 11.95 -15.06
CA PHE A 244 -26.84 11.59 -13.69
C PHE A 244 -26.23 12.76 -12.91
N LEU A 245 -25.38 13.57 -13.56
CA LEU A 245 -24.81 14.78 -12.95
C LEU A 245 -25.85 15.88 -12.72
N LEU A 246 -26.86 15.98 -13.59
CA LEU A 246 -28.00 16.89 -13.36
C LEU A 246 -28.89 16.41 -12.22
N LEU A 247 -29.15 15.10 -12.12
CA LEU A 247 -29.89 14.50 -11.00
C LEU A 247 -29.20 14.85 -9.67
N THR A 248 -27.89 14.60 -9.58
CA THR A 248 -27.10 14.83 -8.37
C THR A 248 -26.88 16.32 -8.10
N ALA A 249 -26.68 17.17 -9.12
CA ALA A 249 -26.63 18.62 -8.96
C ALA A 249 -27.95 19.20 -8.42
N SER A 250 -29.09 18.74 -8.95
CA SER A 250 -30.41 19.18 -8.49
C SER A 250 -30.69 18.73 -7.05
N ALA A 251 -30.23 17.53 -6.67
CA ALA A 251 -30.33 17.05 -5.31
C ALA A 251 -29.48 17.88 -4.33
N ALA A 252 -28.24 18.18 -4.71
CA ALA A 252 -27.37 19.04 -3.95
C ALA A 252 -27.94 20.45 -3.79
N TRP A 253 -28.56 21.00 -4.84
CA TRP A 253 -29.15 22.33 -4.78
C TRP A 253 -30.31 22.41 -3.79
N GLN A 254 -31.19 21.41 -3.80
CA GLN A 254 -32.27 21.31 -2.82
C GLN A 254 -31.75 21.08 -1.40
N GLY A 255 -30.78 20.17 -1.23
CA GLY A 255 -30.13 19.93 0.06
C GLY A 255 -29.45 21.19 0.62
N TYR A 256 -28.81 22.00 -0.23
CA TYR A 256 -28.19 23.27 0.17
C TYR A 256 -29.23 24.29 0.67
N ARG A 257 -30.45 24.26 0.12
CA ARG A 257 -31.57 25.10 0.56
C ARG A 257 -32.30 24.58 1.80
N GLY A 258 -31.87 23.43 2.34
CA GLY A 258 -32.50 22.80 3.51
C GLY A 258 -33.80 22.06 3.18
N ALA A 259 -34.03 21.71 1.91
CA ALA A 259 -35.19 20.88 1.53
C ALA A 259 -35.12 19.50 2.21
N SER A 260 -36.28 18.98 2.60
CA SER A 260 -36.34 17.63 3.16
C SER A 260 -35.91 16.58 2.12
N PRO A 261 -35.36 15.42 2.53
CA PRO A 261 -34.97 14.37 1.57
C PRO A 261 -36.12 13.97 0.65
N VAL A 262 -37.37 13.97 1.14
CA VAL A 262 -38.57 13.64 0.38
C VAL A 262 -38.80 14.62 -0.79
N GLU A 263 -38.52 15.91 -0.58
CA GLU A 263 -38.71 16.96 -1.59
C GLU A 263 -37.79 16.80 -2.81
N LEU A 264 -36.75 15.95 -2.72
CA LEU A 264 -35.90 15.58 -3.87
C LEU A 264 -36.69 14.88 -4.99
N THR A 265 -37.85 14.32 -4.66
CA THR A 265 -38.81 13.78 -5.63
C THR A 265 -39.15 14.79 -6.73
N LEU A 266 -39.38 16.05 -6.34
CA LEU A 266 -39.86 17.11 -7.23
C LEU A 266 -38.86 17.46 -8.35
N PRO A 267 -37.60 17.85 -8.06
CA PRO A 267 -36.64 18.17 -9.12
C PRO A 267 -36.31 16.94 -9.98
N TRP A 268 -36.33 15.73 -9.45
CA TRP A 268 -36.02 14.51 -10.21
C TRP A 268 -37.14 14.14 -11.19
N ALA A 269 -38.39 14.28 -10.77
CA ALA A 269 -39.55 14.13 -11.66
C ALA A 269 -39.57 15.21 -12.75
N LEU A 270 -39.30 16.48 -12.39
CA LEU A 270 -39.20 17.58 -13.35
C LEU A 270 -38.05 17.35 -14.34
N LEU A 271 -36.90 16.87 -13.87
CA LEU A 271 -35.77 16.55 -14.73
C LEU A 271 -36.15 15.44 -15.73
N ALA A 272 -36.90 14.42 -15.32
CA ALA A 272 -37.43 13.40 -16.22
C ALA A 272 -38.33 14.00 -17.31
N ILE A 273 -39.24 14.90 -16.96
CA ILE A 273 -40.10 15.62 -17.91
C ILE A 273 -39.27 16.45 -18.89
N ILE A 274 -38.26 17.19 -18.40
CA ILE A 274 -37.35 17.99 -19.24
C ILE A 274 -36.64 17.10 -20.27
N HIS A 275 -36.22 15.88 -19.88
CA HIS A 275 -35.58 14.94 -20.80
C HIS A 275 -36.55 14.45 -21.89
N VAL A 276 -37.83 14.21 -21.56
CA VAL A 276 -38.88 13.91 -22.55
C VAL A 276 -39.08 15.09 -23.51
N ILE A 277 -39.21 16.31 -22.99
CA ILE A 277 -39.37 17.52 -23.81
C ILE A 277 -38.18 17.72 -24.74
N ALA A 278 -36.95 17.54 -24.23
CA ALA A 278 -35.73 17.63 -25.03
C ALA A 278 -35.68 16.56 -26.13
N ALA A 279 -36.09 15.32 -25.82
CA ALA A 279 -36.16 14.24 -26.80
C ALA A 279 -37.19 14.54 -27.91
N VAL A 280 -38.34 15.11 -27.56
CA VAL A 280 -39.39 15.49 -28.53
C VAL A 280 -38.92 16.62 -29.45
N ARG A 281 -38.14 17.58 -28.94
CA ARG A 281 -37.65 18.74 -29.71
C ARG A 281 -36.48 18.44 -30.65
N LEU A 282 -35.71 17.39 -30.40
CA LEU A 282 -34.63 16.99 -31.32
C LEU A 282 -35.22 16.55 -32.66
N PRO A 283 -34.60 16.81 -33.83
CA PRO A 283 -35.02 16.27 -35.13
C PRO A 283 -34.74 14.77 -35.32
N ASP A 284 -35.42 14.13 -36.28
CA ASP A 284 -35.34 12.67 -36.55
C ASP A 284 -33.92 12.17 -36.87
N ARG A 285 -33.09 13.03 -37.51
CA ARG A 285 -31.68 12.73 -37.81
C ARG A 285 -30.81 12.49 -36.57
N HIS A 286 -31.30 12.84 -35.37
CA HIS A 286 -30.62 12.64 -34.09
C HIS A 286 -31.27 11.53 -33.24
N LEU A 287 -31.83 10.50 -33.89
CA LEU A 287 -32.53 9.38 -33.24
C LEU A 287 -31.76 8.77 -32.05
N ALA A 288 -30.44 8.60 -32.16
CA ALA A 288 -29.60 8.06 -31.09
C ALA A 288 -29.58 8.93 -29.81
N TYR A 289 -29.66 10.25 -29.95
CA TYR A 289 -29.73 11.19 -28.82
C TYR A 289 -31.12 11.17 -28.19
N ARG A 290 -32.18 11.13 -29.01
CA ARG A 290 -33.57 11.00 -28.53
C ARG A 290 -33.78 9.75 -27.68
N GLN A 291 -33.26 8.61 -28.15
CA GLN A 291 -33.38 7.34 -27.43
C GLN A 291 -32.72 7.40 -26.05
N VAL A 292 -31.51 7.95 -25.95
CA VAL A 292 -30.81 8.09 -24.67
C VAL A 292 -31.57 9.02 -23.72
N LEU A 293 -32.11 10.14 -24.21
CA LEU A 293 -32.89 11.07 -23.38
C LEU A 293 -34.20 10.45 -22.89
N ASN A 294 -34.95 9.73 -23.74
CA ASN A 294 -36.17 9.01 -23.34
C ASN A 294 -35.87 7.92 -22.30
N GLN A 295 -34.77 7.19 -22.45
CA GLN A 295 -34.36 6.17 -21.48
C GLN A 295 -33.91 6.82 -20.16
N ALA A 296 -33.15 7.91 -20.23
CA ALA A 296 -32.78 8.69 -19.06
C ALA A 296 -34.01 9.21 -18.32
N ALA A 297 -35.05 9.67 -19.03
CA ALA A 297 -36.30 10.09 -18.40
C ALA A 297 -36.97 8.99 -17.57
N VAL A 298 -37.03 7.74 -18.06
CA VAL A 298 -37.55 6.60 -17.27
C VAL A 298 -36.73 6.39 -16.01
N VAL A 299 -35.40 6.38 -16.15
CA VAL A 299 -34.50 6.13 -15.03
C VAL A 299 -34.63 7.25 -13.99
N LEU A 300 -34.70 8.51 -14.41
CA LEU A 300 -34.92 9.66 -13.55
C LEU A 300 -36.28 9.59 -12.83
N ALA A 301 -37.33 9.16 -13.53
CA ALA A 301 -38.65 8.93 -12.94
C ALA A 301 -38.65 7.79 -11.91
N ALA A 302 -37.88 6.72 -12.17
CA ALA A 302 -37.68 5.66 -11.19
C ALA A 302 -36.92 6.17 -9.96
N PHE A 303 -35.89 6.99 -10.16
CA PHE A 303 -35.18 7.63 -9.05
C PHE A 303 -36.09 8.54 -8.24
N ALA A 304 -37.02 9.27 -8.87
CA ALA A 304 -38.00 10.11 -8.18
C ALA A 304 -38.95 9.32 -7.25
N LEU A 305 -39.12 8.00 -7.45
CA LEU A 305 -39.90 7.16 -6.53
C LEU A 305 -39.16 6.84 -5.23
N LEU A 306 -37.84 7.02 -5.15
CA LEU A 306 -37.04 6.62 -3.98
C LEU A 306 -37.13 7.57 -2.77
N PRO A 307 -37.04 8.92 -2.92
CA PRO A 307 -37.02 9.83 -1.79
C PRO A 307 -38.21 9.78 -0.81
N PRO A 308 -39.47 9.53 -1.25
CA PRO A 308 -40.59 9.49 -0.32
C PRO A 308 -40.69 8.18 0.48
N ILE A 309 -39.92 7.14 0.10
CA ILE A 309 -40.00 5.80 0.71
C ILE A 309 -39.48 5.79 2.16
N PRO A 310 -38.29 6.34 2.50
CA PRO A 310 -37.73 6.23 3.85
C PRO A 310 -38.56 6.93 4.93
N LEU A 311 -39.24 8.02 4.58
CA LEU A 311 -40.06 8.82 5.50
C LEU A 311 -41.56 8.51 5.37
N PHE A 312 -41.93 7.53 4.54
CA PHE A 312 -43.32 7.14 4.25
C PHE A 312 -44.24 8.32 3.91
N ASP A 313 -43.71 9.31 3.17
CA ASP A 313 -44.49 10.49 2.79
C ASP A 313 -45.49 10.14 1.69
N ALA A 314 -46.76 10.03 2.08
CA ALA A 314 -47.82 9.63 1.17
C ALA A 314 -48.08 10.64 0.04
N ALA A 315 -47.91 11.94 0.30
CA ALA A 315 -48.18 12.99 -0.69
C ALA A 315 -47.14 12.95 -1.80
N MET A 316 -45.86 12.88 -1.42
CA MET A 316 -44.74 12.86 -2.36
C MET A 316 -44.61 11.51 -3.07
N MET A 317 -44.93 10.40 -2.39
CA MET A 317 -45.05 9.08 -3.02
C MET A 317 -46.15 9.05 -4.08
N SER A 318 -47.31 9.69 -3.80
CA SER A 318 -48.40 9.80 -4.78
C SER A 318 -47.99 10.66 -5.98
N TYR A 319 -47.31 11.79 -5.75
CA TYR A 319 -46.78 12.63 -6.83
C TYR A 319 -45.77 11.90 -7.70
N ALA A 320 -44.82 11.16 -7.10
CA ALA A 320 -43.84 10.37 -7.83
C ALA A 320 -44.49 9.26 -8.67
N LEU A 321 -45.48 8.57 -8.11
CA LEU A 321 -46.24 7.54 -8.81
C LEU A 321 -47.05 8.10 -9.98
N LEU A 322 -47.66 9.28 -9.83
CA LEU A 322 -48.38 9.93 -10.92
C LEU A 322 -47.43 10.28 -12.08
N ASN A 323 -46.25 10.82 -11.77
CA ASN A 323 -45.21 11.08 -12.78
C ASN A 323 -44.72 9.80 -13.46
N TRP A 324 -44.53 8.72 -12.69
CA TRP A 324 -44.20 7.39 -13.23
C TRP A 324 -45.28 6.93 -14.22
N ILE A 325 -46.56 6.99 -13.83
CA ILE A 325 -47.69 6.62 -14.70
C ILE A 325 -47.70 7.48 -15.97
N GLY A 326 -47.49 8.79 -15.87
CA GLY A 326 -47.43 9.68 -17.03
C GLY A 326 -46.31 9.32 -18.01
N ILE A 327 -45.09 9.09 -17.52
CA ILE A 327 -43.93 8.75 -18.35
C ILE A 327 -44.05 7.34 -18.93
N THR A 328 -44.50 6.37 -18.13
CA THR A 328 -44.72 4.99 -18.59
C THR A 328 -45.84 4.92 -19.64
N GLY A 329 -46.93 5.69 -19.45
CA GLY A 329 -48.01 5.85 -20.42
C GLY A 329 -47.54 6.51 -21.72
N TRP A 330 -46.72 7.56 -21.64
CA TRP A 330 -46.10 8.19 -22.81
C TRP A 330 -45.25 7.20 -23.62
N LEU A 331 -44.46 6.34 -22.96
CA LEU A 331 -43.64 5.34 -23.65
C LEU A 331 -44.47 4.20 -24.23
N ALA A 332 -45.54 3.80 -23.54
CA ALA A 332 -46.52 2.85 -24.08
C ALA A 332 -47.20 3.42 -25.34
N TYR A 333 -47.53 4.72 -25.34
CA TYR A 333 -48.04 5.43 -26.51
C TYR A 333 -47.01 5.48 -27.65
N LEU A 334 -45.75 5.87 -27.39
CA LEU A 334 -44.69 5.89 -28.40
C LEU A 334 -44.42 4.51 -29.00
N TYR A 335 -44.56 3.44 -28.19
CA TYR A 335 -44.49 2.07 -28.67
C TYR A 335 -45.66 1.73 -29.61
N HIS A 336 -46.89 2.04 -29.17
CA HIS A 336 -48.10 1.75 -29.95
C HIS A 336 -48.13 2.53 -31.27
N ALA A 337 -47.68 3.78 -31.25
CA ALA A 337 -47.67 4.69 -32.40
C ALA A 337 -46.56 4.41 -33.44
N GLN A 338 -45.70 3.39 -33.23
CA GLN A 338 -44.56 3.02 -34.10
C GLN A 338 -43.53 4.15 -34.36
N SER A 339 -43.67 5.31 -33.72
CA SER A 339 -42.71 6.43 -33.78
C SER A 339 -41.39 6.08 -33.11
N TRP A 340 -41.38 5.04 -32.27
CA TRP A 340 -40.19 4.32 -31.86
C TRP A 340 -39.77 3.29 -32.92
N SER A 341 -39.48 3.76 -34.14
CA SER A 341 -38.90 2.91 -35.18
C SER A 341 -37.49 2.51 -34.75
N ILE A 342 -37.37 1.29 -34.22
CA ILE A 342 -36.13 0.54 -34.26
C ILE A 342 -35.95 0.23 -35.74
N SER A 343 -35.09 0.99 -36.42
CA SER A 343 -34.73 0.62 -37.79
C SER A 343 -34.28 -0.83 -37.75
N THR A 344 -35.06 -1.67 -38.42
CA THR A 344 -34.77 -3.07 -38.75
C THR A 344 -33.62 -3.15 -39.76
N THR A 345 -32.63 -2.25 -39.67
CA THR A 345 -31.32 -2.39 -40.29
C THR A 345 -30.56 -3.45 -39.52
N ARG A 346 -30.89 -4.69 -39.87
CA ARG A 346 -30.11 -5.92 -39.98
C ARG A 346 -28.58 -5.77 -39.73
N ASN A 347 -28.19 -5.30 -38.56
CA ASN A 347 -26.83 -5.44 -38.04
C ASN A 347 -26.92 -6.54 -36.97
N HIS A 348 -26.40 -7.72 -37.30
CA HIS A 348 -26.54 -8.98 -36.57
C HIS A 348 -26.03 -8.97 -35.11
N ASN A 349 -25.53 -7.85 -34.58
CA ASN A 349 -24.95 -7.76 -33.24
C ASN A 349 -25.74 -6.90 -32.24
N THR A 350 -26.82 -6.22 -32.63
CA THR A 350 -27.67 -5.48 -31.68
C THR A 350 -29.07 -6.07 -31.66
N LYS A 351 -29.34 -6.93 -30.67
CA LYS A 351 -30.68 -7.48 -30.45
C LYS A 351 -31.69 -6.33 -30.33
N PRO A 352 -32.80 -6.31 -31.09
CA PRO A 352 -33.84 -5.32 -30.91
C PRO A 352 -34.37 -5.37 -29.48
N LEU A 353 -34.63 -4.19 -28.90
CA LEU A 353 -35.15 -4.06 -27.55
C LEU A 353 -36.52 -4.77 -27.48
N ASN A 354 -36.68 -5.76 -26.59
CA ASN A 354 -37.95 -6.47 -26.42
C ASN A 354 -38.91 -5.55 -25.65
N ILE A 355 -39.82 -4.87 -26.33
CA ILE A 355 -40.68 -3.85 -25.71
C ILE A 355 -41.68 -4.48 -24.73
N SER A 356 -42.09 -5.74 -24.95
CA SER A 356 -42.86 -6.49 -23.97
C SER A 356 -42.13 -6.63 -22.63
N LEU A 357 -40.79 -6.75 -22.65
CA LEU A 357 -39.97 -6.76 -21.44
C LEU A 357 -39.94 -5.38 -20.75
N LEU A 358 -39.89 -4.29 -21.52
CA LEU A 358 -39.95 -2.92 -20.97
C LEU A 358 -41.28 -2.70 -20.23
N LEU A 359 -42.41 -3.12 -20.81
CA LEU A 359 -43.71 -3.01 -20.15
C LEU A 359 -43.78 -3.79 -18.82
N GLN A 360 -43.15 -4.97 -18.75
CA GLN A 360 -43.04 -5.71 -17.50
C GLN A 360 -42.23 -4.96 -16.43
N TRP A 361 -41.16 -4.24 -16.81
CA TRP A 361 -40.43 -3.35 -15.90
C TRP A 361 -41.28 -2.18 -15.41
N LEU A 362 -42.05 -1.57 -16.30
CA LEU A 362 -42.93 -0.44 -15.97
C LEU A 362 -44.04 -0.85 -14.99
N ALA A 363 -44.54 -2.09 -15.10
CA ALA A 363 -45.56 -2.65 -14.21
C ALA A 363 -45.00 -3.12 -12.86
N ALA A 364 -43.81 -3.72 -12.83
CA ALA A 364 -43.28 -4.36 -11.62
C ALA A 364 -42.66 -3.35 -10.62
N LEU A 365 -41.94 -2.33 -11.09
CA LEU A 365 -41.25 -1.37 -10.22
C LEU A 365 -42.14 -0.60 -9.22
N PRO A 366 -43.34 -0.10 -9.57
CA PRO A 366 -44.15 0.67 -8.64
C PRO A 366 -44.88 -0.17 -7.58
N ILE A 367 -44.82 -1.50 -7.62
CA ILE A 367 -45.55 -2.39 -6.70
C ILE A 367 -45.16 -2.12 -5.24
N MET A 368 -43.87 -1.90 -4.95
CA MET A 368 -43.42 -1.63 -3.58
C MET A 368 -43.99 -0.32 -3.03
N PRO A 369 -43.84 0.84 -3.71
CA PRO A 369 -44.51 2.08 -3.31
C PRO A 369 -46.03 1.94 -3.16
N TRP A 370 -46.69 1.19 -4.04
CA TRP A 370 -48.13 0.92 -3.94
C TRP A 370 -48.50 0.16 -2.67
N LEU A 371 -47.76 -0.91 -2.34
CA LEU A 371 -47.99 -1.67 -1.11
C LEU A 371 -47.79 -0.81 0.12
N LEU A 372 -46.78 0.08 0.14
CA LEU A 372 -46.57 1.03 1.23
C LEU A 372 -47.71 2.03 1.38
N LEU A 373 -48.27 2.53 0.26
CA LEU A 373 -49.43 3.44 0.30
C LEU A 373 -50.70 2.74 0.80
N VAL A 374 -50.98 1.53 0.31
CA VAL A 374 -52.19 0.78 0.66
C VAL A 374 -52.17 0.35 2.13
N THR A 375 -51.00 0.02 2.66
CA THR A 375 -50.83 -0.44 4.04
C THR A 375 -50.51 0.69 5.03
N ARG A 376 -50.57 1.96 4.60
CA ARG A 376 -50.14 3.13 5.40
C ARG A 376 -50.89 3.33 6.72
N ASN A 377 -52.11 2.81 6.82
CA ASN A 377 -52.97 2.94 8.00
C ASN A 377 -52.81 1.75 8.98
N GLU A 378 -52.08 0.70 8.60
CA GLU A 378 -51.88 -0.50 9.42
C GLU A 378 -50.74 -0.31 10.42
N SER A 379 -50.74 -1.11 11.50
CA SER A 379 -49.62 -1.18 12.45
C SER A 379 -48.32 -1.61 11.77
N VAL A 380 -47.16 -1.18 12.31
CA VAL A 380 -45.84 -1.48 11.72
C VAL A 380 -45.61 -3.00 11.63
N ALA A 381 -45.95 -3.74 12.68
CA ALA A 381 -45.87 -5.21 12.70
C ALA A 381 -46.69 -5.86 11.57
N LEU A 382 -47.98 -5.50 11.46
CA LEU A 382 -48.87 -6.08 10.44
C LEU A 382 -48.41 -5.70 9.03
N ARG A 383 -48.03 -4.44 8.83
CA ARG A 383 -47.48 -3.94 7.56
C ARG A 383 -46.23 -4.71 7.13
N THR A 384 -45.30 -4.92 8.05
CA THR A 384 -44.04 -5.63 7.80
C THR A 384 -44.30 -7.08 7.39
N ILE A 385 -45.23 -7.76 8.07
CA ILE A 385 -45.65 -9.13 7.73
C ILE A 385 -46.35 -9.19 6.37
N LEU A 386 -47.28 -8.27 6.08
CA LEU A 386 -48.00 -8.23 4.81
C LEU A 386 -47.04 -8.04 3.63
N ILE A 387 -46.05 -7.17 3.76
CA ILE A 387 -45.05 -6.94 2.71
C ILE A 387 -44.08 -8.12 2.60
N ALA A 388 -43.73 -8.78 3.70
CA ALA A 388 -42.98 -10.03 3.67
C ALA A 388 -43.75 -11.15 2.94
N GLY A 389 -45.06 -11.27 3.19
CA GLY A 389 -45.95 -12.17 2.45
C GLY A 389 -46.02 -11.81 0.96
N ALA A 390 -46.17 -10.52 0.63
CA ALA A 390 -46.16 -10.04 -0.74
C ALA A 390 -44.82 -10.33 -1.45
N THR A 391 -43.70 -10.28 -0.74
CA THR A 391 -42.37 -10.67 -1.26
C THR A 391 -42.39 -12.13 -1.74
N TRP A 392 -42.91 -13.06 -0.93
CA TRP A 392 -43.04 -14.47 -1.32
C TRP A 392 -44.06 -14.71 -2.44
N LEU A 393 -45.12 -13.90 -2.52
CA LEU A 393 -46.08 -13.96 -3.63
C LEU A 393 -45.47 -13.48 -4.96
N LEU A 394 -44.73 -12.37 -4.96
CA LEU A 394 -44.03 -11.87 -6.14
C LEU A 394 -42.93 -12.82 -6.61
N LEU A 395 -42.26 -13.50 -5.67
CA LEU A 395 -41.36 -14.61 -5.97
C LEU A 395 -42.08 -15.69 -6.77
N ALA A 396 -43.19 -16.21 -6.24
CA ALA A 396 -43.97 -17.26 -6.91
C ALA A 396 -44.47 -16.80 -8.28
N LEU A 397 -44.94 -15.55 -8.39
CA LEU A 397 -45.37 -14.95 -9.64
C LEU A 397 -44.23 -14.85 -10.66
N SER A 398 -43.04 -14.41 -10.27
CA SER A 398 -41.90 -14.32 -11.18
C SER A 398 -41.40 -15.70 -11.64
N LEU A 399 -41.48 -16.73 -10.79
CA LEU A 399 -41.22 -18.13 -11.18
C LEU A 399 -42.28 -18.66 -12.15
N ARG A 400 -43.54 -18.25 -12.01
CA ARG A 400 -44.61 -18.57 -12.95
C ARG A 400 -44.43 -17.86 -14.29
N LEU A 401 -44.14 -16.55 -14.28
CA LEU A 401 -43.96 -15.73 -15.49
C LEU A 401 -42.71 -16.13 -16.29
N ARG A 402 -41.67 -16.65 -15.61
CA ARG A 402 -40.51 -17.28 -16.26
C ARG A 402 -40.91 -18.41 -17.21
N LYS A 403 -42.03 -19.11 -16.96
CA LYS A 403 -42.52 -20.18 -17.85
C LYS A 403 -43.07 -19.62 -19.17
N ALA A 404 -43.52 -18.37 -19.19
CA ALA A 404 -44.08 -17.72 -20.38
C ALA A 404 -42.97 -17.10 -21.27
N ASP A 405 -42.08 -16.31 -20.67
CA ASP A 405 -40.85 -15.82 -21.32
C ASP A 405 -39.75 -15.72 -20.26
N TRP A 406 -38.55 -16.21 -20.61
CA TRP A 406 -37.38 -16.11 -19.75
C TRP A 406 -37.05 -14.66 -19.35
N GLY A 407 -37.32 -13.70 -20.24
CA GLY A 407 -37.10 -12.28 -20.00
C GLY A 407 -37.98 -11.70 -18.89
N TYR A 408 -39.24 -12.12 -18.81
CA TYR A 408 -40.24 -11.56 -17.89
C TYR A 408 -39.95 -11.83 -16.43
N ARG A 409 -39.05 -12.76 -16.12
CA ARG A 409 -38.61 -13.02 -14.76
C ARG A 409 -37.99 -11.78 -14.09
N ARG A 410 -37.12 -11.04 -14.80
CA ARG A 410 -36.24 -10.02 -14.20
C ARG A 410 -37.01 -8.84 -13.54
N PRO A 411 -38.02 -8.24 -14.19
CA PRO A 411 -38.83 -7.18 -13.58
C PRO A 411 -39.46 -7.56 -12.24
N TRP A 412 -40.14 -8.69 -12.20
CA TRP A 412 -40.89 -9.15 -11.02
C TRP A 412 -39.97 -9.63 -9.91
N GLN A 413 -38.81 -10.18 -10.27
CA GLN A 413 -37.77 -10.49 -9.32
C GLN A 413 -37.19 -9.20 -8.70
N MET A 414 -37.00 -8.12 -9.46
CA MET A 414 -36.59 -6.83 -8.90
C MET A 414 -37.65 -6.27 -7.94
N ALA A 415 -38.93 -6.32 -8.29
CA ALA A 415 -40.02 -5.92 -7.40
C ALA A 415 -40.03 -6.72 -6.09
N THR A 416 -39.76 -8.03 -6.19
CA THR A 416 -39.57 -8.90 -5.01
C THR A 416 -38.44 -8.40 -4.12
N HIS A 417 -37.30 -8.02 -4.70
CA HIS A 417 -36.17 -7.46 -3.93
C HIS A 417 -36.51 -6.10 -3.30
N LEU A 418 -37.20 -5.21 -4.03
CA LEU A 418 -37.66 -3.93 -3.49
C LEU A 418 -38.58 -4.12 -2.28
N ASN A 419 -39.51 -5.08 -2.35
CA ASN A 419 -40.36 -5.44 -1.20
C ASN A 419 -39.54 -6.01 -0.04
N ALA A 420 -38.58 -6.92 -0.32
CA ALA A 420 -37.70 -7.44 0.70
C ALA A 420 -36.94 -6.31 1.43
N PHE A 421 -36.44 -5.30 0.71
CA PHE A 421 -35.83 -4.12 1.32
C PHE A 421 -36.82 -3.29 2.14
N ALA A 422 -38.06 -3.13 1.68
CA ALA A 422 -39.11 -2.45 2.44
C ALA A 422 -39.41 -3.16 3.78
N VAL A 423 -39.45 -4.50 3.80
CA VAL A 423 -39.59 -5.29 5.04
C VAL A 423 -38.46 -4.98 6.01
N LEU A 424 -37.22 -4.94 5.54
CA LEU A 424 -36.07 -4.64 6.40
C LEU A 424 -36.12 -3.21 6.96
N GLY A 425 -36.53 -2.24 6.15
CA GLY A 425 -36.72 -0.86 6.59
C GLY A 425 -37.81 -0.71 7.65
N LEU A 426 -38.96 -1.36 7.44
CA LEU A 426 -40.07 -1.33 8.39
C LEU A 426 -39.75 -2.05 9.70
N ALA A 427 -39.08 -3.20 9.62
CA ALA A 427 -38.63 -3.93 10.81
C ALA A 427 -37.69 -3.10 11.68
N HIS A 428 -36.85 -2.24 11.07
CA HIS A 428 -35.98 -1.32 11.80
C HIS A 428 -36.77 -0.23 12.55
N THR A 429 -37.90 0.23 11.99
CA THR A 429 -38.75 1.23 12.64
C THR A 429 -39.66 0.68 13.74
N GLY A 430 -39.93 -0.63 13.74
CA GLY A 430 -40.78 -1.31 14.72
C GLY A 430 -40.04 -1.87 15.94
N GLU A 431 -38.91 -1.26 16.32
CA GLU A 431 -38.11 -1.63 17.52
C GLU A 431 -37.67 -3.11 17.61
N PHE A 432 -37.68 -3.84 16.49
CA PHE A 432 -37.29 -5.26 16.41
C PHE A 432 -38.04 -6.17 17.39
N GLU A 433 -39.35 -5.98 17.54
CA GLU A 433 -40.19 -6.94 18.25
C GLU A 433 -40.26 -8.29 17.50
N ALA A 434 -40.89 -9.28 18.14
CA ALA A 434 -41.00 -10.64 17.59
C ALA A 434 -41.58 -10.72 16.16
N PRO A 435 -42.65 -9.99 15.78
CA PRO A 435 -43.20 -10.07 14.42
C PRO A 435 -42.26 -9.48 13.35
N GLU A 436 -41.51 -8.43 13.66
CA GLU A 436 -40.51 -7.81 12.79
C GLU A 436 -39.32 -8.75 12.57
N LEU A 437 -38.80 -9.35 13.64
CA LEU A 437 -37.74 -10.36 13.56
C LEU A 437 -38.18 -11.59 12.75
N LEU A 438 -39.45 -12.00 12.90
CA LEU A 438 -40.03 -13.08 12.09
C LEU A 438 -40.11 -12.70 10.60
N ALA A 439 -40.51 -11.46 10.28
CA ALA A 439 -40.54 -10.99 8.91
C ALA A 439 -39.12 -10.88 8.30
N MET A 440 -38.12 -10.40 9.06
CA MET A 440 -36.73 -10.35 8.60
C MET A 440 -36.13 -11.74 8.40
N THR A 441 -36.39 -12.69 9.31
CA THR A 441 -35.96 -14.08 9.14
C THR A 441 -36.65 -14.75 7.95
N ALA A 442 -37.92 -14.44 7.68
CA ALA A 442 -38.61 -14.87 6.47
C ALA A 442 -37.95 -14.31 5.19
N VAL A 443 -37.43 -13.07 5.21
CA VAL A 443 -36.64 -12.50 4.11
C VAL A 443 -35.28 -13.17 3.97
N ALA A 444 -34.60 -13.52 5.07
CA ALA A 444 -33.35 -14.27 5.02
C ALA A 444 -33.55 -15.68 4.44
N ALA A 445 -34.59 -16.38 4.90
CA ALA A 445 -35.01 -17.68 4.38
C ALA A 445 -35.40 -17.58 2.90
N PHE A 446 -36.06 -16.49 2.49
CA PHE A 446 -36.33 -16.18 1.09
C PHE A 446 -35.05 -16.20 0.27
N TYR A 447 -34.01 -15.44 0.64
CA TYR A 447 -32.78 -15.39 -0.15
C TYR A 447 -32.05 -16.75 -0.21
N PHE A 448 -32.06 -17.54 0.87
CA PHE A 448 -31.51 -18.90 0.87
C PHE A 448 -32.29 -19.85 -0.05
N ALA A 449 -33.63 -19.78 -0.05
CA ALA A 449 -34.48 -20.62 -0.91
C ALA A 449 -34.43 -20.17 -2.38
N ALA A 450 -34.37 -18.86 -2.60
CA ALA A 450 -34.40 -18.26 -3.92
C ALA A 450 -33.08 -18.53 -4.67
N ALA A 451 -31.93 -18.60 -3.98
CA ALA A 451 -30.63 -18.86 -4.62
C ALA A 451 -30.62 -20.14 -5.49
N PRO A 452 -31.00 -21.35 -4.99
CA PRO A 452 -31.06 -22.56 -5.80
C PRO A 452 -32.19 -22.52 -6.84
N LEU A 453 -33.38 -22.01 -6.49
CA LEU A 453 -34.55 -21.98 -7.39
C LEU A 453 -34.29 -21.21 -8.69
N TYR A 454 -33.52 -20.14 -8.60
CA TYR A 454 -33.21 -19.30 -9.74
C TYR A 454 -31.82 -19.48 -10.32
N LYS A 455 -31.05 -20.43 -9.76
CA LYS A 455 -29.64 -20.67 -10.08
C LYS A 455 -28.81 -19.39 -10.00
N ASN A 456 -29.13 -18.51 -9.04
CA ASN A 456 -28.41 -17.28 -8.81
C ASN A 456 -27.65 -17.34 -7.49
N ARG A 457 -26.38 -17.71 -7.59
CA ARG A 457 -25.47 -17.85 -6.45
C ARG A 457 -25.37 -16.60 -5.58
N TRP A 458 -25.51 -15.40 -6.15
CA TRP A 458 -25.33 -14.14 -5.43
C TRP A 458 -26.36 -13.90 -4.33
N TRP A 459 -27.48 -14.62 -4.32
CA TRP A 459 -28.47 -14.47 -3.26
C TRP A 459 -28.07 -15.16 -1.96
N LEU A 460 -27.19 -16.15 -2.03
CA LEU A 460 -26.56 -16.70 -0.82
C LEU A 460 -25.77 -15.62 -0.07
N PHE A 461 -25.16 -14.67 -0.79
CA PHE A 461 -24.43 -13.56 -0.18
C PHE A 461 -25.37 -12.66 0.65
N PHE A 462 -26.50 -12.24 0.07
CA PHE A 462 -27.49 -11.41 0.79
C PHE A 462 -28.08 -12.14 2.00
N ALA A 463 -28.44 -13.42 1.85
CA ALA A 463 -28.96 -14.22 2.95
C ALA A 463 -27.96 -14.33 4.10
N ALA A 464 -26.70 -14.60 3.77
CA ALA A 464 -25.62 -14.80 4.72
C ALA A 464 -25.23 -13.52 5.47
N LEU A 465 -25.47 -12.33 4.91
CA LEU A 465 -25.30 -11.05 5.62
C LEU A 465 -26.51 -10.70 6.49
N LEU A 466 -27.71 -11.07 6.06
CA LEU A 466 -28.93 -10.68 6.75
C LEU A 466 -29.11 -11.39 8.11
N VAL A 467 -28.79 -12.68 8.19
CA VAL A 467 -28.86 -13.45 9.45
C VAL A 467 -27.98 -12.85 10.56
N PRO A 468 -26.68 -12.56 10.35
CA PRO A 468 -25.86 -11.89 11.36
C PRO A 468 -26.41 -10.53 11.78
N TYR A 469 -26.99 -9.75 10.85
CA TYR A 469 -27.65 -8.49 11.19
C TYR A 469 -28.84 -8.73 12.14
N ILE A 470 -29.71 -9.71 11.84
CA ILE A 470 -30.84 -10.08 12.70
C ILE A 470 -30.37 -10.51 14.10
N ILE A 471 -29.33 -11.36 14.18
CA ILE A 471 -28.75 -11.82 15.47
C ILE A 471 -28.21 -10.62 16.26
N THR A 472 -27.51 -9.72 15.60
CA THR A 472 -26.94 -8.52 16.21
C THR A 472 -28.03 -7.62 16.82
N GLN A 473 -29.10 -7.35 16.07
CA GLN A 473 -30.22 -6.54 16.57
C GLN A 473 -30.92 -7.21 17.75
N ARG A 474 -31.11 -8.52 17.71
CA ARG A 474 -31.69 -9.26 18.85
C ARG A 474 -30.82 -9.19 20.09
N PHE A 475 -29.50 -9.32 19.95
CA PHE A 475 -28.55 -9.22 21.07
C PHE A 475 -28.58 -7.82 21.72
N PHE A 476 -28.62 -6.77 20.90
CA PHE A 476 -28.75 -5.40 21.41
C PHE A 476 -30.08 -5.17 22.13
N ASN A 477 -31.19 -5.66 21.58
CA ASN A 477 -32.52 -5.46 22.17
C ASN A 477 -32.67 -6.17 23.54
N VAL A 478 -32.02 -7.32 23.74
CA VAL A 478 -32.05 -8.07 25.01
C VAL A 478 -30.97 -7.58 26.01
N GLY A 479 -30.13 -6.61 25.63
CA GLY A 479 -29.06 -6.08 26.50
C GLY A 479 -27.96 -7.09 26.82
N ALA A 480 -27.70 -8.04 25.91
CA ALA A 480 -26.70 -9.09 26.12
C ALA A 480 -25.26 -8.56 26.04
N ASN A 481 -24.32 -9.29 26.67
CA ASN A 481 -22.92 -8.91 26.67
C ASN A 481 -22.33 -8.88 25.24
N PRO A 482 -21.69 -7.77 24.79
CA PRO A 482 -21.14 -7.65 23.44
C PRO A 482 -20.05 -8.69 23.12
N TYR A 483 -19.32 -9.20 24.12
CA TYR A 483 -18.32 -10.25 23.91
C TYR A 483 -18.96 -11.60 23.55
N ASP A 484 -20.17 -11.88 24.03
CA ASP A 484 -20.91 -13.10 23.69
C ASP A 484 -21.46 -13.02 22.26
N LEU A 485 -21.91 -11.83 21.83
CA LEU A 485 -22.26 -11.58 20.43
C LEU A 485 -21.08 -11.86 19.49
N MET A 486 -19.87 -11.42 19.86
CA MET A 486 -18.67 -11.68 19.05
C MET A 486 -18.40 -13.18 18.89
N ILE A 487 -18.56 -13.97 19.96
CA ILE A 487 -18.41 -15.43 19.91
C ILE A 487 -19.45 -16.03 18.96
N VAL A 488 -20.72 -15.64 19.10
CA VAL A 488 -21.81 -16.15 18.26
C VAL A 488 -21.57 -15.83 16.78
N LEU A 489 -21.17 -14.60 16.46
CA LEU A 489 -20.85 -14.20 15.09
C LEU A 489 -19.59 -14.93 14.56
N GLY A 490 -18.56 -15.13 15.38
CA GLY A 490 -17.39 -15.94 15.03
C GLY A 490 -17.77 -17.40 14.73
N LEU A 491 -18.60 -18.02 15.57
CA LEU A 491 -19.11 -19.36 15.34
C LEU A 491 -20.00 -19.44 14.10
N LEU A 492 -20.81 -18.42 13.83
CA LEU A 492 -21.64 -18.35 12.62
C LEU A 492 -20.78 -18.40 11.35
N THR A 493 -19.61 -17.74 11.33
CA THR A 493 -18.68 -17.83 10.19
C THR A 493 -18.18 -19.26 9.99
N LEU A 494 -17.83 -19.94 11.09
CA LEU A 494 -17.40 -21.33 11.06
C LEU A 494 -18.52 -22.25 10.56
N VAL A 495 -19.76 -22.03 11.02
CA VAL A 495 -20.94 -22.79 10.58
C VAL A 495 -21.18 -22.64 9.09
N TYR A 496 -21.19 -21.41 8.55
CA TYR A 496 -21.40 -21.18 7.12
C TYR A 496 -20.35 -21.87 6.24
N ILE A 497 -19.07 -21.80 6.63
CA ILE A 497 -18.00 -22.47 5.86
C ILE A 497 -18.09 -24.00 6.03
N SER A 498 -18.43 -24.48 7.22
CA SER A 498 -18.62 -25.92 7.49
C SER A 498 -19.80 -26.50 6.70
N VAL A 499 -20.94 -25.81 6.66
CA VAL A 499 -22.11 -26.21 5.86
C VAL A 499 -21.79 -26.19 4.37
N GLY A 500 -21.11 -25.14 3.89
CA GLY A 500 -20.65 -25.08 2.50
C GLY A 500 -19.69 -26.23 2.14
N TYR A 501 -18.76 -26.58 3.03
CA TYR A 501 -17.88 -27.73 2.86
C TYR A 501 -18.65 -29.05 2.82
N LEU A 502 -19.64 -29.24 3.71
CA LEU A 502 -20.48 -30.43 3.72
C LEU A 502 -21.26 -30.58 2.40
N LEU A 503 -21.90 -29.50 1.93
CA LEU A 503 -22.66 -29.48 0.67
C LEU A 503 -21.79 -29.72 -0.57
N GLN A 504 -20.53 -29.28 -0.55
CA GLN A 504 -19.56 -29.61 -1.59
C GLN A 504 -19.16 -31.10 -1.53
N ARG A 505 -18.91 -31.62 -0.32
CA ARG A 505 -18.45 -33.01 -0.11
C ARG A 505 -19.52 -34.04 -0.48
N THR A 506 -20.79 -33.71 -0.30
CA THR A 506 -21.93 -34.54 -0.74
C THR A 506 -22.22 -34.44 -2.24
N HIS A 507 -21.40 -33.69 -3.02
CA HIS A 507 -21.60 -33.43 -4.45
C HIS A 507 -22.97 -32.84 -4.82
N THR A 508 -23.67 -32.22 -3.85
CA THR A 508 -25.00 -31.64 -4.07
C THR A 508 -24.94 -30.28 -4.75
N THR A 509 -23.82 -29.56 -4.61
CA THR A 509 -23.63 -28.21 -5.17
C THR A 509 -22.18 -27.94 -5.55
N ASP A 510 -21.97 -27.27 -6.68
CA ASP A 510 -20.65 -26.86 -7.13
C ASP A 510 -20.05 -25.75 -6.24
N LEU A 511 -18.72 -25.75 -6.09
CA LEU A 511 -17.99 -24.71 -5.37
C LEU A 511 -18.29 -23.30 -5.92
N ALA A 512 -18.44 -23.17 -7.24
CA ALA A 512 -18.77 -21.91 -7.90
C ALA A 512 -20.14 -21.38 -7.45
N PHE A 513 -21.08 -22.24 -7.07
CA PHE A 513 -22.38 -21.82 -6.56
C PHE A 513 -22.29 -21.33 -5.11
N LEU A 514 -21.40 -21.92 -4.30
CA LEU A 514 -21.18 -21.56 -2.89
C LEU A 514 -20.24 -20.35 -2.69
N GLU A 515 -19.49 -19.96 -3.72
CA GLU A 515 -18.54 -18.84 -3.66
C GLU A 515 -19.10 -17.55 -3.00
N PRO A 516 -20.34 -17.10 -3.28
CA PRO A 516 -20.88 -15.90 -2.63
C PRO A 516 -21.21 -16.09 -1.14
N LEU A 517 -21.52 -17.31 -0.70
CA LEU A 517 -21.67 -17.63 0.73
C LEU A 517 -20.32 -17.48 1.46
N PHE A 518 -19.25 -17.96 0.83
CA PHE A 518 -17.88 -17.75 1.32
C PHE A 518 -17.48 -16.27 1.27
N GLY A 519 -17.89 -15.53 0.23
CA GLY A 519 -17.68 -14.08 0.16
C GLY A 519 -18.36 -13.30 1.30
N ALA A 520 -19.60 -13.66 1.66
CA ALA A 520 -20.32 -13.00 2.76
C ALA A 520 -19.74 -13.31 4.13
N THR A 521 -19.31 -14.56 4.36
CA THR A 521 -18.58 -14.92 5.60
C THR A 521 -17.30 -14.11 5.73
N LEU A 522 -16.51 -13.99 4.67
CA LEU A 522 -15.31 -13.16 4.67
C LEU A 522 -15.64 -11.69 4.98
N LEU A 523 -16.71 -11.15 4.39
CA LEU A 523 -17.14 -9.77 4.69
C LEU A 523 -17.53 -9.59 6.17
N LEU A 524 -18.16 -10.60 6.79
CA LEU A 524 -18.48 -10.57 8.22
C LEU A 524 -17.24 -10.58 9.11
N THR A 525 -16.18 -11.29 8.71
CA THR A 525 -14.98 -11.40 9.53
C THR A 525 -14.23 -10.07 9.66
N ILE A 526 -14.31 -9.18 8.66
CA ILE A 526 -13.64 -7.87 8.69
C ILE A 526 -14.08 -7.00 9.89
N PRO A 527 -15.38 -6.65 10.06
CA PRO A 527 -15.82 -5.87 11.20
C PRO A 527 -15.61 -6.63 12.51
N LEU A 528 -15.75 -7.97 12.53
CA LEU A 528 -15.50 -8.75 13.74
C LEU A 528 -14.04 -8.64 14.20
N LEU A 529 -13.10 -8.67 13.25
CA LEU A 529 -11.67 -8.51 13.54
C LEU A 529 -11.35 -7.09 13.98
N LEU A 530 -11.95 -6.08 13.34
CA LEU A 530 -11.77 -4.68 13.74
C LEU A 530 -12.30 -4.44 15.15
N VAL A 531 -13.52 -4.89 15.44
CA VAL A 531 -14.11 -4.80 16.79
C VAL A 531 -13.28 -5.60 17.79
N SER A 532 -12.77 -6.79 17.43
CA SER A 532 -11.89 -7.56 18.32
C SER A 532 -10.57 -6.84 18.62
N GLY A 533 -10.00 -6.12 17.64
CA GLY A 533 -8.80 -5.30 17.81
C GLY A 533 -9.04 -4.14 18.76
N VAL A 534 -10.11 -3.37 18.53
CA VAL A 534 -10.50 -2.26 19.38
C VAL A 534 -10.85 -2.73 20.79
N ALA A 535 -11.62 -3.81 20.91
CA ALA A 535 -12.02 -4.38 22.19
C ALA A 535 -10.81 -4.89 22.98
N ALA A 536 -9.86 -5.58 22.33
CA ALA A 536 -8.62 -6.03 22.95
C ALA A 536 -7.75 -4.86 23.42
N LEU A 537 -7.64 -3.79 22.62
CA LEU A 537 -6.93 -2.58 23.00
C LEU A 537 -7.61 -1.88 24.19
N ALA A 538 -8.93 -1.77 24.18
CA ALA A 538 -9.70 -1.22 25.29
C ALA A 538 -9.53 -2.05 26.57
N THR A 539 -9.54 -3.38 26.46
CA THR A 539 -9.27 -4.27 27.62
C THR A 539 -7.83 -4.14 28.11
N LEU A 540 -6.87 -3.87 27.23
CA LEU A 540 -5.47 -3.64 27.61
C LEU A 540 -5.29 -2.32 28.36
N VAL A 541 -5.97 -1.28 27.93
CA VAL A 541 -5.98 0.02 28.62
C VAL A 541 -6.69 -0.10 29.98
N SER A 542 -7.81 -0.83 30.06
CA SER A 542 -8.56 -1.03 31.31
C SER A 542 -7.91 -2.04 32.26
N ALA A 543 -7.13 -3.01 31.75
CA ALA A 543 -6.38 -3.96 32.57
C ALA A 543 -5.32 -3.29 33.45
N ARG A 544 -4.86 -2.07 33.09
CA ARG A 544 -4.04 -1.21 33.95
C ARG A 544 -4.74 -0.85 35.28
N TYR A 545 -6.06 -1.01 35.33
CA TYR A 545 -6.94 -0.74 36.48
C TYR A 545 -7.63 -2.00 37.05
N GLY A 546 -7.20 -3.21 36.68
CA GLY A 546 -7.64 -4.47 37.33
C GLY A 546 -8.82 -5.23 36.69
N HIS A 547 -9.29 -4.87 35.50
CA HIS A 547 -10.44 -5.51 34.83
C HIS A 547 -10.06 -6.22 33.50
N GLY A 548 -9.21 -7.25 33.56
CA GLY A 548 -8.69 -7.97 32.39
C GLY A 548 -9.42 -9.27 31.98
N THR A 549 -10.66 -9.54 32.43
CA THR A 549 -11.29 -10.87 32.34
C THR A 549 -11.82 -11.29 30.96
N GLU A 550 -11.93 -10.36 29.99
CA GLU A 550 -12.66 -10.61 28.73
C GLU A 550 -11.75 -11.00 27.53
N LEU A 551 -10.42 -10.88 27.65
CA LEU A 551 -9.46 -11.26 26.59
C LEU A 551 -9.63 -12.71 26.08
N PRO A 552 -9.90 -13.72 26.93
CA PRO A 552 -10.15 -15.08 26.46
C PRO A 552 -11.39 -15.22 25.56
N LYS A 553 -12.46 -14.44 25.81
CA LYS A 553 -13.67 -14.44 24.98
C LYS A 553 -13.39 -13.84 23.60
N ILE A 554 -12.62 -12.75 23.55
CA ILE A 554 -12.15 -12.16 22.30
C ILE A 554 -11.31 -13.20 21.53
N ALA A 555 -10.36 -13.85 22.19
CA ALA A 555 -9.52 -14.88 21.57
C ALA A 555 -10.34 -16.08 21.06
N LEU A 556 -11.41 -16.49 21.75
CA LEU A 556 -12.32 -17.55 21.30
C LEU A 556 -13.04 -17.17 19.98
N SER A 557 -13.51 -15.93 19.86
CA SER A 557 -14.15 -15.44 18.64
C SER A 557 -13.19 -15.45 17.43
N VAL A 558 -11.95 -14.97 17.63
CA VAL A 558 -10.90 -14.97 16.60
C VAL A 558 -10.45 -16.41 16.28
N SER A 559 -10.46 -17.32 17.26
CA SER A 559 -10.18 -18.75 17.05
C SER A 559 -11.21 -19.39 16.10
N ALA A 560 -12.50 -19.07 16.29
CA ALA A 560 -13.56 -19.56 15.41
C ALA A 560 -13.37 -19.06 13.96
N ILE A 561 -13.01 -17.78 13.79
CA ILE A 561 -12.67 -17.22 12.48
C ILE A 561 -11.42 -17.93 11.90
N THR A 562 -10.38 -18.14 12.70
CA THR A 562 -9.16 -18.84 12.29
C THR A 562 -9.48 -20.23 11.74
N ALA A 563 -10.31 -21.00 12.46
CA ALA A 563 -10.78 -22.30 12.02
C ALA A 563 -11.59 -22.22 10.70
N ALA A 564 -12.42 -21.19 10.55
CA ALA A 564 -13.19 -20.95 9.33
C ALA A 564 -12.25 -20.71 8.13
N TYR A 565 -11.21 -19.90 8.27
CA TYR A 565 -10.21 -19.66 7.21
C TYR A 565 -9.35 -20.89 6.92
N LEU A 566 -9.02 -21.72 7.92
CA LEU A 566 -8.34 -23.00 7.69
C LEU A 566 -9.19 -23.94 6.83
N LEU A 567 -10.49 -24.06 7.13
CA LEU A 567 -11.42 -24.84 6.33
C LEU A 567 -11.58 -24.26 4.92
N LEU A 568 -11.66 -22.93 4.79
CA LEU A 568 -11.76 -22.27 3.49
C LEU A 568 -10.52 -22.52 2.62
N ALA A 569 -9.32 -22.43 3.19
CA ALA A 569 -8.07 -22.76 2.52
C ALA A 569 -8.07 -24.22 2.02
N TRP A 570 -8.58 -25.13 2.86
CA TRP A 570 -8.70 -26.54 2.52
C TRP A 570 -9.69 -26.80 1.38
N VAL A 571 -10.85 -26.15 1.43
CA VAL A 571 -11.98 -26.26 0.47
C VAL A 571 -11.60 -25.71 -0.89
N THR A 572 -11.08 -24.49 -0.93
CA THR A 572 -10.79 -23.76 -2.17
C THR A 572 -9.42 -24.11 -2.77
N ASN A 573 -8.56 -24.78 -1.99
CA ASN A 573 -7.19 -25.08 -2.35
C ASN A 573 -6.36 -23.82 -2.71
N GLN A 574 -6.67 -22.68 -2.09
CA GLN A 574 -5.97 -21.42 -2.30
C GLN A 574 -5.02 -21.11 -1.14
N GLN A 575 -3.77 -20.81 -1.47
CA GLN A 575 -2.75 -20.39 -0.49
C GLN A 575 -3.09 -19.07 0.21
N LEU A 576 -3.88 -18.19 -0.42
CA LEU A 576 -4.26 -16.89 0.16
C LEU A 576 -4.95 -17.07 1.52
N TRP A 577 -5.96 -17.94 1.59
CA TRP A 577 -6.70 -18.19 2.83
C TRP A 577 -5.86 -18.90 3.89
N ALA A 578 -4.87 -19.70 3.47
CA ALA A 578 -3.90 -20.29 4.38
C ALA A 578 -3.00 -19.21 5.02
N HIS A 579 -2.62 -18.16 4.28
CA HIS A 579 -1.91 -17.01 4.84
C HIS A 579 -2.77 -16.29 5.88
N THR A 580 -4.03 -15.99 5.54
CA THR A 580 -4.93 -15.31 6.47
C THR A 580 -5.16 -16.13 7.74
N ALA A 581 -5.38 -17.44 7.61
CA ALA A 581 -5.53 -18.34 8.75
C ALA A 581 -4.31 -18.33 9.69
N VAL A 582 -3.09 -18.38 9.13
CA VAL A 582 -1.86 -18.34 9.94
C VAL A 582 -1.74 -17.01 10.67
N TRP A 583 -2.01 -15.87 10.02
CA TRP A 583 -1.99 -14.56 10.68
C TRP A 583 -3.06 -14.40 11.76
N LEU A 584 -4.26 -14.95 11.54
CA LEU A 584 -5.31 -14.96 12.55
C LEU A 584 -4.96 -15.86 13.74
N PHE A 585 -4.26 -16.97 13.50
CA PHE A 585 -3.71 -17.78 14.57
C PHE A 585 -2.65 -17.03 15.37
N VAL A 586 -1.77 -16.27 14.71
CA VAL A 586 -0.81 -15.38 15.38
C VAL A 586 -1.55 -14.35 16.24
N TYR A 587 -2.59 -13.72 15.70
CA TYR A 587 -3.39 -12.73 16.42
C TYR A 587 -4.13 -13.34 17.63
N THR A 588 -4.70 -14.52 17.46
CA THR A 588 -5.30 -15.30 18.57
C THR A 588 -4.26 -15.62 19.64
N GLY A 589 -3.08 -16.09 19.22
CA GLY A 589 -1.97 -16.42 20.10
C GLY A 589 -1.46 -15.20 20.86
N SER A 590 -1.36 -14.03 20.23
CA SER A 590 -0.93 -12.81 20.90
C SER A 590 -1.92 -12.37 21.98
N LEU A 591 -3.23 -12.48 21.74
CA LEU A 591 -4.26 -12.19 22.75
C LEU A 591 -4.13 -13.10 23.98
N PHE A 592 -3.88 -14.40 23.78
CA PHE A 592 -3.61 -15.33 24.88
C PHE A 592 -2.30 -14.99 25.61
N VAL A 593 -1.21 -14.73 24.88
CA VAL A 593 0.08 -14.35 25.48
C VAL A 593 -0.08 -13.09 26.33
N ILE A 594 -0.81 -12.10 25.85
CA ILE A 594 -1.07 -10.85 26.56
C ILE A 594 -1.92 -11.09 27.82
N ALA A 595 -2.97 -11.92 27.73
CA ALA A 595 -3.83 -12.24 28.88
C ALA A 595 -3.05 -12.91 30.04
N TYR A 596 -1.95 -13.62 29.73
CA TYR A 596 -1.18 -14.38 30.73
C TYR A 596 0.22 -13.81 31.04
N SER A 597 0.75 -12.85 30.25
CA SER A 597 2.10 -12.29 30.42
C SER A 597 2.09 -11.02 31.30
N ARG A 598 2.40 -11.17 32.60
CA ARG A 598 2.47 -10.08 33.59
C ARG A 598 3.76 -9.24 33.50
N GLY A 599 3.97 -8.50 32.41
CA GLY A 599 5.00 -7.43 32.33
C GLY A 599 6.48 -7.82 32.38
N SER A 600 6.83 -9.09 32.63
CA SER A 600 8.21 -9.57 32.84
C SER A 600 9.11 -9.63 31.59
N GLY A 601 8.58 -9.35 30.40
CA GLY A 601 9.33 -9.53 29.13
C GLY A 601 9.24 -10.93 28.51
N LEU A 602 8.62 -11.90 29.21
CA LEU A 602 8.36 -13.28 28.76
C LEU A 602 7.64 -13.36 27.40
N SER A 603 6.79 -12.37 27.08
CA SER A 603 6.07 -12.31 25.80
C SER A 603 7.00 -12.31 24.59
N ALA A 604 8.17 -11.66 24.65
CA ALA A 604 9.13 -11.64 23.55
C ALA A 604 9.68 -13.07 23.27
N PHE A 605 9.94 -13.82 24.33
CA PHE A 605 10.40 -15.20 24.24
C PHE A 605 9.30 -16.13 23.70
N LEU A 606 8.04 -15.96 24.12
CA LEU A 606 6.91 -16.71 23.59
C LEU A 606 6.70 -16.45 22.09
N VAL A 607 6.92 -15.22 21.61
CA VAL A 607 6.90 -14.89 20.17
C VAL A 607 8.05 -15.56 19.42
N ALA A 608 9.25 -15.64 20.01
CA ALA A 608 10.38 -16.38 19.43
C ALA A 608 10.10 -17.89 19.35
N LEU A 609 9.46 -18.48 20.36
CA LEU A 609 9.04 -19.89 20.32
C LEU A 609 7.97 -20.13 19.24
N LEU A 610 7.01 -19.22 19.07
CA LEU A 610 6.02 -19.30 17.98
C LEU A 610 6.71 -19.24 16.61
N SER A 611 7.66 -18.32 16.42
CA SER A 611 8.47 -18.25 15.20
C SER A 611 9.18 -19.58 14.90
N PHE A 612 9.79 -20.17 15.92
CA PHE A 612 10.44 -21.49 15.83
C PHE A 612 9.44 -22.58 15.42
N ALA A 613 8.27 -22.63 16.06
CA ALA A 613 7.22 -23.61 15.79
C ALA A 613 6.69 -23.51 14.34
N TYR A 614 6.55 -22.30 13.80
CA TYR A 614 6.11 -22.09 12.42
C TYR A 614 7.11 -22.59 11.39
N ILE A 615 8.38 -22.22 11.55
CA ILE A 615 9.44 -22.65 10.64
C ILE A 615 9.64 -24.17 10.74
N PHE A 616 9.67 -24.71 11.96
CA PHE A 616 9.77 -26.15 12.18
C PHE A 616 8.57 -26.92 11.63
N GLY A 617 7.35 -26.40 11.82
CA GLY A 617 6.12 -26.96 11.28
C GLY A 617 6.12 -27.06 9.76
N GLU A 618 6.61 -26.02 9.06
CA GLU A 618 6.82 -26.11 7.62
C GLU A 618 7.83 -27.20 7.24
N ARG A 619 8.91 -27.33 8.01
CA ARG A 619 9.93 -28.37 7.77
C ARG A 619 9.39 -29.77 7.93
N GLN A 620 8.62 -30.03 8.99
CA GLN A 620 7.98 -31.32 9.20
C GLN A 620 6.97 -31.64 8.08
N LEU A 621 6.13 -30.67 7.70
CA LEU A 621 5.22 -30.81 6.56
C LEU A 621 5.98 -31.13 5.27
N SER A 622 7.09 -30.45 5.02
CA SER A 622 7.93 -30.69 3.84
C SER A 622 8.56 -32.09 3.84
N HIS A 623 8.98 -32.58 5.02
CA HIS A 623 9.62 -33.88 5.14
C HIS A 623 8.60 -35.01 4.89
N VAL A 624 7.41 -34.91 5.51
CA VAL A 624 6.33 -35.88 5.34
C VAL A 624 5.81 -35.89 3.90
N ALA A 625 5.65 -34.71 3.29
CA ALA A 625 5.13 -34.60 1.93
C ALA A 625 6.12 -34.99 0.82
N ARG A 626 7.44 -35.05 1.11
CA ARG A 626 8.49 -35.48 0.16
C ARG A 626 8.79 -36.96 0.19
N ARG A 627 8.28 -37.73 1.18
CA ARG A 627 8.44 -39.18 1.17
C ARG A 627 7.73 -39.74 -0.08
N LYS A 628 8.45 -40.52 -0.90
CA LYS A 628 7.86 -41.28 -2.02
C LYS A 628 6.89 -42.28 -1.41
N ILE A 629 5.60 -41.95 -1.42
CA ILE A 629 4.53 -42.82 -0.98
C ILE A 629 3.71 -43.14 -2.22
N ASP A 630 3.51 -44.43 -2.48
CA ASP A 630 2.77 -44.90 -3.64
C ASP A 630 1.40 -44.22 -3.73
N PRO A 631 1.08 -43.54 -4.84
CA PRO A 631 -0.10 -42.70 -4.96
C PRO A 631 -1.42 -43.48 -4.93
N LEU A 632 -1.38 -44.82 -5.07
CA LEU A 632 -2.57 -45.67 -5.17
C LEU A 632 -3.10 -46.17 -3.82
N HIS A 633 -2.31 -46.18 -2.75
CA HIS A 633 -2.68 -46.88 -1.50
C HIS A 633 -2.91 -46.00 -0.28
N ASN A 634 -2.67 -44.68 -0.33
CA ASN A 634 -2.72 -43.89 0.91
C ASN A 634 -3.33 -42.49 0.75
N ARG A 635 -4.66 -42.38 1.00
CA ARG A 635 -5.40 -41.11 1.03
C ARG A 635 -4.76 -40.07 1.96
N TYR A 636 -4.07 -40.51 3.01
CA TYR A 636 -3.35 -39.65 3.95
C TYR A 636 -2.14 -38.95 3.32
N GLY A 637 -1.39 -39.61 2.43
CA GLY A 637 -0.22 -39.02 1.76
C GLY A 637 -0.58 -37.84 0.84
N ALA A 638 -1.69 -37.97 0.12
CA ALA A 638 -2.22 -36.89 -0.73
C ALA A 638 -2.68 -35.67 0.09
N ALA A 639 -3.30 -35.91 1.26
CA ALA A 639 -3.71 -34.84 2.19
C ALA A 639 -2.51 -34.07 2.76
N TRP A 640 -1.43 -34.77 3.15
CA TRP A 640 -0.20 -34.12 3.63
C TRP A 640 0.50 -33.29 2.55
N ARG A 641 0.55 -33.80 1.32
CA ARG A 641 1.11 -33.06 0.18
C ARG A 641 0.29 -31.80 -0.14
N LYS A 642 -1.04 -31.91 -0.11
CA LYS A 642 -1.95 -30.76 -0.23
C LYS A 642 -1.72 -29.74 0.90
N GLY A 643 -1.63 -30.21 2.15
CA GLY A 643 -1.33 -29.38 3.31
C GLY A 643 0.00 -28.63 3.19
N TRP A 644 1.08 -29.31 2.79
CA TRP A 644 2.36 -28.65 2.57
C TRP A 644 2.28 -27.59 1.47
N LEU A 645 1.63 -27.89 0.33
CA LEU A 645 1.47 -26.91 -0.75
C LEU A 645 0.66 -25.69 -0.30
N LEU A 646 -0.35 -25.84 0.55
CA LEU A 646 -1.15 -24.72 1.05
C LEU A 646 -0.40 -23.88 2.09
N PHE A 647 0.28 -24.52 3.04
CA PHE A 647 0.84 -23.84 4.21
C PHE A 647 2.33 -23.52 4.14
N ARG A 648 3.06 -23.98 3.11
CA ARG A 648 4.51 -23.71 2.96
C ARG A 648 4.86 -22.21 3.04
N ALA A 649 4.30 -21.39 2.15
CA ALA A 649 4.57 -19.95 2.10
C ALA A 649 4.02 -19.21 3.34
N PRO A 650 2.77 -19.46 3.79
CA PRO A 650 2.23 -18.87 5.02
C PRO A 650 3.10 -19.06 6.25
N LEU A 651 3.48 -20.30 6.55
CA LEU A 651 4.23 -20.64 7.76
C LEU A 651 5.65 -20.06 7.70
N GLN A 652 6.28 -20.04 6.51
CA GLN A 652 7.59 -19.42 6.33
C GLN A 652 7.53 -17.90 6.55
N ILE A 653 6.60 -17.20 5.90
CA ILE A 653 6.49 -15.75 6.00
C ILE A 653 6.16 -15.33 7.44
N ALA A 654 5.16 -15.97 8.07
CA ALA A 654 4.79 -15.68 9.45
C ALA A 654 5.93 -15.99 10.42
N GLY A 655 6.61 -17.13 10.25
CA GLY A 655 7.77 -17.50 11.07
C GLY A 655 8.87 -16.43 11.02
N TRP A 656 9.25 -15.96 9.83
CA TRP A 656 10.31 -14.95 9.68
C TRP A 656 9.89 -13.55 10.17
N ILE A 657 8.64 -13.13 9.95
CA ILE A 657 8.17 -11.85 10.47
C ILE A 657 8.07 -11.90 12.00
N LEU A 658 7.57 -12.98 12.58
CA LEU A 658 7.55 -13.15 14.04
C LEU A 658 8.96 -13.16 14.62
N SER A 659 9.94 -13.68 13.90
CA SER A 659 11.34 -13.57 14.29
C SER A 659 11.81 -12.11 14.36
N ALA A 660 11.47 -11.28 13.36
CA ALA A 660 11.80 -9.85 13.36
C ALA A 660 11.08 -9.11 14.50
N VAL A 661 9.80 -9.42 14.73
CA VAL A 661 9.00 -8.86 15.84
C VAL A 661 9.58 -9.27 17.19
N ALA A 662 10.02 -10.52 17.35
CA ALA A 662 10.68 -10.99 18.58
C ALA A 662 11.98 -10.22 18.85
N ILE A 663 12.79 -9.97 17.81
CA ILE A 663 14.01 -9.15 17.93
C ILE A 663 13.67 -7.73 18.36
N LEU A 664 12.68 -7.10 17.72
CA LEU A 664 12.26 -5.74 18.07
C LEU A 664 11.65 -5.66 19.48
N ALA A 665 10.84 -6.65 19.87
CA ALA A 665 10.30 -6.74 21.23
C ALA A 665 11.40 -6.95 22.26
N ALA A 666 12.42 -7.75 21.96
CA ALA A 666 13.57 -7.95 22.84
C ALA A 666 14.44 -6.69 22.97
N LEU A 667 14.69 -5.95 21.89
CA LEU A 667 15.62 -4.81 21.90
C LEU A 667 14.96 -3.49 22.27
N VAL A 668 13.76 -3.22 21.75
CA VAL A 668 13.09 -1.94 21.94
C VAL A 668 12.13 -2.04 23.12
N ARG A 669 11.19 -2.99 23.09
CA ARG A 669 10.17 -3.05 24.14
C ARG A 669 10.76 -3.42 25.50
N ASN A 670 11.50 -4.53 25.59
CA ASN A 670 12.01 -5.01 26.86
C ASN A 670 13.14 -4.13 27.43
N LEU A 671 14.01 -3.56 26.60
CA LEU A 671 15.17 -2.77 27.07
C LEU A 671 14.96 -1.26 27.08
N ILE A 672 14.07 -0.72 26.24
CA ILE A 672 13.84 0.74 26.16
C ILE A 672 12.49 1.11 26.80
N LEU A 673 11.40 0.41 26.46
CA LEU A 673 10.04 0.83 26.86
C LEU A 673 9.58 0.34 28.23
N LEU A 674 10.12 -0.77 28.74
CA LEU A 674 9.68 -1.39 30.01
C LEU A 674 10.58 -1.05 31.21
N ASP A 675 11.47 -0.06 31.07
CA ASP A 675 12.54 0.29 32.02
C ASP A 675 13.34 -0.94 32.48
N ALA A 676 14.43 -1.21 31.77
CA ALA A 676 15.14 -2.49 31.77
C ALA A 676 15.63 -2.96 33.16
N GLY A 677 14.84 -3.80 33.82
CA GLY A 677 15.24 -4.59 34.98
C GLY A 677 15.91 -5.92 34.60
N THR A 678 16.50 -6.60 35.57
CA THR A 678 17.24 -7.86 35.37
C THR A 678 16.42 -8.94 34.66
N GLU A 679 15.13 -9.08 34.99
CA GLU A 679 14.25 -10.05 34.34
C GLU A 679 14.04 -9.74 32.85
N GLN A 680 13.83 -8.47 32.49
CA GLN A 680 13.63 -8.05 31.10
C GLN A 680 14.87 -8.32 30.25
N TYR A 681 16.07 -8.05 30.79
CA TYR A 681 17.34 -8.38 30.13
C TYR A 681 17.49 -9.89 29.91
N LEU A 682 17.19 -10.72 30.93
CA LEU A 682 17.27 -12.17 30.80
C LEU A 682 16.32 -12.70 29.71
N TRP A 683 15.07 -12.20 29.67
CA TRP A 683 14.13 -12.59 28.62
C TRP A 683 14.52 -12.06 27.24
N SER A 684 15.14 -10.88 27.13
CA SER A 684 15.69 -10.38 25.86
C SER A 684 16.85 -11.24 25.35
N ILE A 685 17.77 -11.64 26.23
CA ILE A 685 18.87 -12.55 25.88
C ILE A 685 18.31 -13.91 25.45
N ALA A 686 17.39 -14.50 26.22
CA ALA A 686 16.75 -15.77 25.86
C ALA A 686 16.04 -15.69 24.50
N THR A 687 15.36 -14.57 24.23
CA THR A 687 14.69 -14.33 22.94
C THR A 687 15.69 -14.27 21.79
N LEU A 688 16.73 -13.42 21.91
CA LEU A 688 17.71 -13.24 20.85
C LEU A 688 18.55 -14.50 20.61
N LEU A 689 18.87 -15.27 21.65
CA LEU A 689 19.53 -16.58 21.52
C LEU A 689 18.65 -17.57 20.76
N THR A 690 17.36 -17.65 21.11
CA THR A 690 16.41 -18.55 20.43
C THR A 690 16.31 -18.22 18.95
N ILE A 691 16.23 -16.93 18.59
CA ILE A 691 16.20 -16.48 17.20
C ILE A 691 17.54 -16.69 16.49
N THR A 692 18.67 -16.53 17.18
CA THR A 692 20.01 -16.82 16.65
C THR A 692 20.12 -18.31 16.28
N ILE A 693 19.70 -19.21 17.17
CA ILE A 693 19.65 -20.66 16.92
C ILE A 693 18.72 -20.97 15.74
N LEU A 694 17.55 -20.34 15.66
CA LEU A 694 16.61 -20.52 14.56
C LEU A 694 17.22 -20.18 13.20
N HIS A 695 17.94 -19.05 13.11
CA HIS A 695 18.65 -18.66 11.88
C HIS A 695 19.81 -19.60 11.57
N GLY A 696 20.57 -20.04 12.57
CA GLY A 696 21.64 -21.04 12.41
C GLY A 696 21.11 -22.39 11.88
N LEU A 697 20.04 -22.92 12.47
CA LEU A 697 19.38 -24.15 12.00
C LEU A 697 18.77 -23.97 10.61
N SER A 698 18.23 -22.78 10.32
CA SER A 698 17.67 -22.47 9.01
C SER A 698 18.75 -22.39 7.92
N ALA A 699 19.96 -21.95 8.22
CA ALA A 699 21.08 -22.04 7.27
C ALA A 699 21.31 -23.50 6.83
N HIS A 700 21.20 -24.46 7.75
CA HIS A 700 21.27 -25.89 7.45
C HIS A 700 20.05 -26.39 6.66
N TRP A 701 18.83 -26.07 7.11
CA TRP A 701 17.60 -26.56 6.47
C TRP A 701 17.34 -25.96 5.07
N PHE A 702 17.65 -24.68 4.86
CA PHE A 702 17.40 -23.96 3.60
C PHE A 702 18.63 -23.93 2.68
N LYS A 703 19.83 -24.25 3.18
CA LYS A 703 21.10 -24.16 2.44
C LYS A 703 21.31 -22.76 1.83
N GLN A 704 21.05 -21.70 2.59
CA GLN A 704 21.27 -20.31 2.18
C GLN A 704 22.20 -19.57 3.14
N VAL A 705 23.22 -18.90 2.58
CA VAL A 705 24.29 -18.21 3.31
C VAL A 705 23.79 -16.97 4.06
N VAL A 706 22.73 -16.34 3.55
CA VAL A 706 22.11 -15.14 4.14
C VAL A 706 21.69 -15.38 5.60
N PHE A 707 21.19 -16.58 5.94
CA PHE A 707 20.83 -16.92 7.33
C PHE A 707 22.03 -16.94 8.28
N VAL A 708 23.23 -17.26 7.78
CA VAL A 708 24.45 -17.20 8.61
C VAL A 708 24.88 -15.77 8.84
N TYR A 709 24.74 -14.87 7.86
CA TYR A 709 24.97 -13.43 8.07
C TYR A 709 24.04 -12.87 9.14
N PHE A 710 22.75 -13.17 9.06
CA PHE A 710 21.78 -12.73 10.08
C PHE A 710 22.05 -13.34 11.45
N SER A 711 22.35 -14.64 11.53
CA SER A 711 22.73 -15.29 12.79
C SER A 711 24.00 -14.66 13.39
N SER A 712 24.97 -14.28 12.57
CA SER A 712 26.21 -13.64 13.02
C SER A 712 25.96 -12.23 13.56
N LEU A 713 25.12 -11.44 12.88
CA LEU A 713 24.70 -10.11 13.35
C LEU A 713 23.91 -10.19 14.66
N LEU A 714 22.95 -11.12 14.75
CA LEU A 714 22.16 -11.34 15.97
C LEU A 714 22.99 -11.84 17.14
N TRP A 715 24.05 -12.60 16.87
CA TRP A 715 25.03 -12.97 17.89
C TRP A 715 25.73 -11.73 18.45
N VAL A 716 26.21 -10.81 17.60
CA VAL A 716 26.79 -9.53 18.04
C VAL A 716 25.78 -8.74 18.88
N THR A 717 24.53 -8.67 18.44
CA THR A 717 23.47 -7.97 19.18
C THR A 717 23.21 -8.60 20.55
N THR A 718 23.05 -9.93 20.61
CA THR A 718 22.85 -10.68 21.86
C THR A 718 24.03 -10.50 22.82
N TRP A 719 25.24 -10.55 22.28
CA TRP A 719 26.48 -10.33 23.02
C TRP A 719 26.54 -8.91 23.60
N THR A 720 26.10 -7.91 22.83
CA THR A 720 26.03 -6.52 23.26
C THR A 720 25.03 -6.33 24.40
N VAL A 721 23.83 -6.91 24.30
CA VAL A 721 22.82 -6.88 25.37
C VAL A 721 23.30 -7.61 26.63
N THR A 722 24.03 -8.71 26.47
CA THR A 722 24.60 -9.46 27.61
C THR A 722 25.69 -8.66 28.31
N THR A 723 26.55 -7.97 27.54
CA THR A 723 27.57 -7.06 28.06
C THR A 723 26.91 -5.94 28.89
N ASP A 724 25.79 -5.41 28.40
CA ASP A 724 25.02 -4.38 29.09
C ASP A 724 24.41 -4.89 30.42
N LEU A 725 23.81 -6.09 30.45
CA LEU A 725 23.25 -6.71 31.68
C LEU A 725 24.30 -6.94 32.78
N ILE A 726 25.48 -7.45 32.41
CA ILE A 726 26.57 -7.74 33.36
C ILE A 726 27.02 -6.47 34.08
N HIS A 727 26.97 -5.32 33.41
CA HIS A 727 27.36 -4.04 33.99
C HIS A 727 26.24 -3.33 34.75
N VAL A 728 24.96 -3.66 34.51
CA VAL A 728 23.83 -3.22 35.35
C VAL A 728 23.84 -3.91 36.73
N SER A 729 24.46 -5.09 36.86
CA SER A 729 24.29 -5.95 38.05
C SER A 729 25.48 -6.07 39.00
N TRP A 730 26.71 -5.72 38.60
CA TRP A 730 27.90 -6.09 39.40
C TRP A 730 28.96 -5.02 39.70
N LEU A 731 29.05 -3.87 39.01
CA LEU A 731 30.12 -2.88 39.27
C LEU A 731 29.72 -1.44 38.89
N ASP A 732 29.89 -0.49 39.81
CA ASP A 732 29.81 0.99 39.65
C ASP A 732 30.90 1.57 38.69
N MET A 733 31.23 0.87 37.61
CA MET A 733 32.13 1.35 36.57
C MET A 733 31.34 1.85 35.37
N THR A 734 31.64 3.08 34.91
CA THR A 734 30.88 3.76 33.83
C THR A 734 30.76 2.90 32.56
N ARG A 735 29.50 2.61 32.18
CA ARG A 735 28.97 1.78 31.08
C ARG A 735 29.74 1.83 29.75
N GLU A 736 30.36 2.97 29.42
CA GLU A 736 30.99 3.24 28.11
C GLU A 736 32.39 2.61 27.93
N ARG A 737 33.04 2.09 28.98
CA ARG A 737 34.47 1.70 28.94
C ARG A 737 34.76 0.33 28.32
N TRP A 738 33.77 -0.56 28.23
CA TRP A 738 33.99 -1.99 27.95
C TRP A 738 33.39 -2.50 26.63
N PHE A 739 32.54 -1.72 25.96
CA PHE A 739 31.90 -2.15 24.70
C PHE A 739 32.92 -2.47 23.60
N GLY A 740 33.97 -1.66 23.42
CA GLY A 740 34.97 -1.96 22.39
C GLY A 740 35.82 -3.21 22.69
N ILE A 741 36.13 -3.49 23.96
CA ILE A 741 36.83 -4.74 24.35
C ILE A 741 35.90 -5.94 24.13
N SER A 742 34.64 -5.83 24.57
CA SER A 742 33.64 -6.87 24.40
C SER A 742 33.35 -7.19 22.93
N TRP A 743 33.21 -6.18 22.07
CA TRP A 743 33.02 -6.35 20.62
C TRP A 743 34.24 -6.94 19.93
N ALA A 744 35.47 -6.60 20.37
CA ALA A 744 36.67 -7.25 19.87
C ALA A 744 36.71 -8.75 20.24
N VAL A 745 36.34 -9.12 21.47
CA VAL A 745 36.19 -10.54 21.87
C VAL A 745 35.07 -11.23 21.07
N CYS A 746 33.95 -10.56 20.85
CA CYS A 746 32.86 -11.07 20.01
C CYS A 746 33.34 -11.38 18.58
N ALA A 747 34.17 -10.51 17.99
CA ALA A 747 34.78 -10.75 16.68
C ALA A 747 35.61 -12.05 16.65
N PHE A 748 36.37 -12.36 17.71
CA PHE A 748 37.07 -13.65 17.83
C PHE A 748 36.12 -14.85 17.89
N THR A 749 34.98 -14.74 18.60
CA THR A 749 33.99 -15.84 18.64
C THR A 749 33.37 -16.10 17.27
N LEU A 750 33.11 -15.05 16.48
CA LEU A 750 32.63 -15.15 15.11
C LEU A 750 33.69 -15.75 14.17
N LEU A 751 34.95 -15.34 14.32
CA LEU A 751 36.08 -15.92 13.58
C LEU A 751 36.20 -17.44 13.87
N ALA A 752 36.14 -17.83 15.14
CA ALA A 752 36.16 -19.23 15.56
C ALA A 752 34.97 -20.04 15.03
N ALA A 753 33.76 -19.47 15.06
CA ALA A 753 32.56 -20.10 14.48
C ALA A 753 32.71 -20.29 12.96
N GLY A 754 33.24 -19.29 12.25
CA GLY A 754 33.54 -19.38 10.82
C GLY A 754 34.54 -20.50 10.51
N LEU A 755 35.58 -20.68 11.33
CA LEU A 755 36.57 -21.76 11.20
C LEU A 755 35.98 -23.14 11.51
N ALA A 756 35.15 -23.26 12.54
CA ALA A 756 34.50 -24.52 12.91
C ALA A 756 33.54 -25.01 11.80
N ILE A 757 32.88 -24.09 11.08
CA ILE A 757 32.07 -24.40 9.89
C ILE A 757 32.97 -24.92 8.76
N THR A 758 34.16 -24.34 8.58
CA THR A 758 35.17 -24.79 7.61
C THR A 758 35.68 -26.20 7.94
N GLU A 759 35.98 -26.50 9.22
CA GLU A 759 36.53 -27.78 9.67
C GLU A 759 35.52 -28.95 9.71
N LYS A 760 34.23 -28.70 9.97
CA LYS A 760 33.18 -29.72 9.97
C LYS A 760 32.69 -30.15 8.58
N THR A 761 33.30 -29.68 7.50
CA THR A 761 33.12 -30.31 6.18
C THR A 761 33.77 -31.71 6.22
N PRO A 762 33.02 -32.81 5.98
CA PRO A 762 33.49 -34.13 6.34
C PRO A 762 34.78 -34.48 5.59
N PHE A 763 35.78 -34.92 6.35
CA PHE A 763 36.98 -35.64 5.93
C PHE A 763 36.69 -36.74 4.87
N PHE A 764 35.45 -37.24 4.77
CA PHE A 764 35.00 -38.20 3.77
C PHE A 764 35.03 -37.71 2.31
N TRP A 765 35.02 -36.39 2.05
CA TRP A 765 35.14 -35.83 0.68
C TRP A 765 36.56 -35.43 0.27
N ARG A 766 37.56 -35.58 1.16
CA ARG A 766 38.98 -35.29 0.83
C ARG A 766 39.63 -36.31 -0.11
N ASN A 767 38.99 -37.45 -0.37
CA ASN A 767 39.52 -38.49 -1.25
C ASN A 767 39.09 -38.38 -2.72
N PHE A 768 38.32 -37.35 -3.10
CA PHE A 768 38.23 -36.98 -4.51
C PHE A 768 39.17 -35.81 -4.78
N LYS A 769 40.29 -36.15 -5.44
CA LYS A 769 41.27 -35.27 -6.08
C LYS A 769 40.74 -33.86 -6.36
N GLN A 770 41.55 -32.86 -5.97
CA GLN A 770 41.70 -31.54 -6.61
C GLN A 770 40.92 -31.40 -7.94
N LYS A 771 39.64 -31.05 -7.84
CA LYS A 771 38.87 -30.37 -8.87
C LYS A 771 37.53 -30.01 -8.24
N GLU A 772 37.37 -28.70 -8.04
CA GLU A 772 36.10 -28.06 -7.72
C GLU A 772 35.47 -28.51 -6.39
N ALA A 773 36.01 -28.00 -5.28
CA ALA A 773 35.19 -27.81 -4.09
C ALA A 773 33.91 -27.09 -4.52
N SER A 774 32.76 -27.70 -4.24
CA SER A 774 31.46 -27.13 -4.57
C SER A 774 31.39 -25.68 -4.06
N PRO A 775 31.22 -24.67 -4.93
CA PRO A 775 31.30 -23.24 -4.58
C PRO A 775 30.22 -22.77 -3.60
N THR A 776 29.38 -23.67 -3.09
CA THR A 776 28.31 -23.37 -2.14
C THR A 776 28.71 -23.45 -0.67
N LEU A 777 29.68 -24.29 -0.27
CA LEU A 777 30.01 -24.50 1.16
C LEU A 777 31.01 -23.46 1.71
N ASP A 778 31.97 -23.01 0.90
CA ASP A 778 32.91 -21.93 1.27
C ASP A 778 32.17 -20.64 1.68
N LYS A 779 31.04 -20.36 1.03
CA LYS A 779 30.27 -19.13 1.25
C LYS A 779 29.66 -19.02 2.64
N PHE A 780 29.36 -20.14 3.33
CA PHE A 780 28.78 -20.12 4.69
C PHE A 780 29.82 -19.73 5.76
N SER A 781 31.08 -20.12 5.57
CA SER A 781 32.17 -19.77 6.49
C SER A 781 32.56 -18.29 6.44
N TRP A 782 32.36 -17.63 5.30
CA TRP A 782 32.73 -16.23 5.09
C TRP A 782 31.83 -15.26 5.84
N ALA A 783 30.57 -15.62 6.05
CA ALA A 783 29.58 -14.75 6.69
C ALA A 783 29.99 -14.29 8.11
N PRO A 784 30.29 -15.18 9.07
CA PRO A 784 30.72 -14.75 10.40
C PRO A 784 32.10 -14.07 10.35
N GLN A 785 32.98 -14.45 9.43
CA GLN A 785 34.29 -13.82 9.26
C GLN A 785 34.17 -12.37 8.77
N ILE A 786 33.35 -12.09 7.76
CA ILE A 786 33.13 -10.72 7.26
C ILE A 786 32.50 -9.84 8.35
N VAL A 787 31.50 -10.35 9.08
CA VAL A 787 30.89 -9.61 10.19
C VAL A 787 31.93 -9.31 11.28
N ALA A 788 32.83 -10.25 11.58
CA ALA A 788 33.93 -10.02 12.52
C ALA A 788 34.89 -8.92 12.05
N HIS A 789 35.23 -8.87 10.76
CA HIS A 789 36.12 -7.83 10.19
C HIS A 789 35.44 -6.45 10.17
N LEU A 790 34.13 -6.40 9.93
CA LEU A 790 33.34 -5.17 9.99
C LEU A 790 33.18 -4.65 11.42
N LEU A 791 33.05 -5.53 12.42
CA LEU A 791 32.84 -5.17 13.81
C LEU A 791 34.04 -4.46 14.44
N LEU A 792 35.27 -4.77 14.00
CA LEU A 792 36.52 -4.24 14.59
C LEU A 792 36.71 -2.71 14.44
N PRO A 793 36.48 -2.10 13.26
CA PRO A 793 36.44 -0.64 13.14
C PRO A 793 35.43 0.02 14.09
N PHE A 794 34.23 -0.55 14.24
CA PHE A 794 33.24 -0.05 15.19
C PHE A 794 33.70 -0.20 16.65
N ALA A 795 34.35 -1.31 17.00
CA ALA A 795 34.94 -1.51 18.33
C ALA A 795 36.00 -0.45 18.68
N LEU A 796 36.81 -0.03 17.71
CA LEU A 796 37.83 1.01 17.88
C LEU A 796 37.22 2.42 18.00
N VAL A 797 36.10 2.69 17.34
CA VAL A 797 35.36 3.96 17.47
C VAL A 797 34.55 4.01 18.78
N ALA A 798 34.03 2.89 19.27
CA ALA A 798 33.23 2.84 20.49
C ALA A 798 34.02 3.21 21.76
N ASN A 799 35.35 3.10 21.73
CA ASN A 799 36.22 3.30 22.90
C ASN A 799 36.93 4.67 22.92
N THR A 800 36.35 5.72 22.35
CA THR A 800 37.02 7.04 22.17
C THR A 800 37.37 7.82 23.45
N LYS A 801 36.85 7.41 24.62
CA LYS A 801 36.97 8.18 25.88
C LYS A 801 38.09 7.74 26.83
N TRP A 802 38.71 6.56 26.66
CA TRP A 802 39.72 6.06 27.61
C TRP A 802 40.90 5.33 26.94
N LEU A 803 42.13 5.79 27.21
CA LEU A 803 43.34 5.31 26.55
C LEU A 803 43.60 3.81 26.72
N GLY A 804 43.33 3.26 27.92
CA GLY A 804 43.60 1.85 28.17
C GLY A 804 42.64 0.91 27.42
N SER A 805 41.38 1.30 27.18
CA SER A 805 40.42 0.48 26.45
C SER A 805 40.66 0.61 24.95
N VAL A 806 41.07 1.78 24.46
CA VAL A 806 41.61 1.95 23.10
C VAL A 806 42.82 1.05 22.89
N ALA A 807 43.80 1.06 23.81
CA ALA A 807 45.02 0.27 23.70
C ALA A 807 44.72 -1.24 23.72
N ILE A 808 43.84 -1.70 24.62
CA ILE A 808 43.43 -3.11 24.68
C ILE A 808 42.65 -3.51 23.42
N THR A 809 41.72 -2.67 22.94
CA THR A 809 40.93 -2.96 21.73
C THR A 809 41.81 -2.97 20.49
N PHE A 810 42.80 -2.08 20.41
CA PHE A 810 43.80 -2.07 19.35
C PHE A 810 44.70 -3.30 19.40
N ALA A 811 45.18 -3.70 20.58
CA ALA A 811 45.95 -4.94 20.75
C ALA A 811 45.13 -6.16 20.30
N LEU A 812 43.85 -6.23 20.68
CA LEU A 812 42.93 -7.29 20.23
C LEU A 812 42.69 -7.25 18.71
N ALA A 813 42.55 -6.08 18.10
CA ALA A 813 42.42 -5.93 16.66
C ALA A 813 43.70 -6.35 15.91
N ALA A 814 44.88 -5.99 16.42
CA ALA A 814 46.17 -6.40 15.86
C ALA A 814 46.36 -7.92 15.93
N VAL A 815 46.02 -8.53 17.07
CA VAL A 815 46.01 -9.99 17.23
C VAL A 815 45.00 -10.63 16.27
N PHE A 816 43.80 -10.05 16.13
CA PHE A 816 42.76 -10.56 15.23
C PHE A 816 43.24 -10.59 13.78
N TYR A 817 43.77 -9.49 13.25
CA TYR A 817 44.23 -9.42 11.87
C TYR A 817 45.46 -10.28 11.62
N THR A 818 46.34 -10.42 12.62
CA THR A 818 47.48 -11.35 12.56
C THR A 818 46.99 -12.80 12.47
N PHE A 819 45.99 -13.17 13.27
CA PHE A 819 45.41 -14.51 13.26
C PHE A 819 44.65 -14.78 11.95
N ALA A 820 43.88 -13.82 11.45
CA ALA A 820 43.20 -13.90 10.16
C ALA A 820 44.19 -14.10 8.99
N LEU A 821 45.33 -13.40 9.02
CA LEU A 821 46.42 -13.54 8.05
C LEU A 821 47.06 -14.94 8.10
N LEU A 822 47.36 -15.45 9.31
CA LEU A 822 47.94 -16.78 9.50
C LEU A 822 46.99 -17.89 9.03
N ILE A 823 45.69 -17.71 9.24
CA ILE A 823 44.64 -18.62 8.76
C ILE A 823 44.55 -18.60 7.22
N ASP A 824 44.45 -17.43 6.58
CA ASP A 824 44.30 -17.34 5.12
C ASP A 824 45.53 -17.94 4.40
N ARG A 825 46.74 -17.74 4.97
CA ARG A 825 48.00 -18.36 4.52
C ARG A 825 48.00 -19.89 4.60
N ARG A 826 47.27 -20.47 5.56
CA ARG A 826 47.19 -21.92 5.76
C ARG A 826 46.17 -22.59 4.83
N TYR A 827 45.13 -21.86 4.42
CA TYR A 827 43.98 -22.45 3.71
C TYR A 827 43.84 -22.03 2.23
N ARG A 828 44.60 -21.05 1.72
CA ARG A 828 44.53 -20.62 0.31
C ARG A 828 45.90 -20.48 -0.36
N PRO A 829 46.02 -20.79 -1.67
CA PRO A 829 47.25 -20.58 -2.41
C PRO A 829 47.59 -19.08 -2.51
N VAL A 830 48.86 -18.75 -2.29
CA VAL A 830 49.38 -17.38 -2.33
C VAL A 830 49.24 -16.84 -3.76
N SER A 831 48.34 -15.89 -3.98
CA SER A 831 48.30 -15.09 -5.21
C SER A 831 48.85 -13.69 -4.95
N GLU A 832 49.32 -12.99 -5.99
CA GLU A 832 49.85 -11.61 -5.89
C GLU A 832 48.84 -10.60 -5.30
N GLN A 833 47.56 -10.98 -5.14
CA GLN A 833 46.48 -10.19 -4.55
C GLN A 833 46.32 -10.37 -3.02
N TRP A 834 47.15 -11.18 -2.36
CA TRP A 834 46.94 -11.60 -0.96
C TRP A 834 47.11 -10.47 0.06
N LEU A 835 48.04 -9.55 -0.19
CA LEU A 835 48.52 -8.60 0.82
C LEU A 835 47.46 -7.54 1.02
N GLY A 836 46.88 -7.12 -0.11
CA GLY A 836 45.81 -6.17 -0.17
C GLY A 836 44.67 -6.48 0.79
N ARG A 837 44.03 -7.64 0.64
CA ARG A 837 42.72 -7.97 1.25
C ARG A 837 42.65 -7.75 2.77
N PHE A 838 43.77 -7.87 3.48
CA PHE A 838 43.87 -7.69 4.94
C PHE A 838 44.69 -6.46 5.38
N LEU A 839 45.52 -5.87 4.50
CA LEU A 839 46.13 -4.56 4.78
C LEU A 839 45.08 -3.44 4.82
N TYR A 840 44.01 -3.56 4.02
CA TYR A 840 43.02 -2.49 3.81
C TYR A 840 42.20 -2.10 5.06
N PRO A 841 41.65 -3.05 5.86
CA PRO A 841 40.97 -2.71 7.12
C PRO A 841 41.95 -2.33 8.23
N ALA A 842 43.18 -2.87 8.18
CA ALA A 842 44.24 -2.55 9.14
C ALA A 842 44.73 -1.10 9.00
N VAL A 843 44.79 -0.55 7.77
CA VAL A 843 45.11 0.88 7.54
C VAL A 843 43.98 1.78 8.05
N VAL A 844 42.71 1.41 7.87
CA VAL A 844 41.58 2.17 8.44
C VAL A 844 41.60 2.10 9.97
N ALA A 845 41.82 0.92 10.54
CA ALA A 845 41.99 0.73 11.98
C ALA A 845 43.19 1.52 12.53
N LEU A 846 44.28 1.62 11.75
CA LEU A 846 45.46 2.42 12.09
C LEU A 846 45.15 3.91 12.03
N ILE A 847 44.46 4.40 10.99
CA ILE A 847 44.02 5.81 10.90
C ILE A 847 43.12 6.15 12.08
N LEU A 848 42.11 5.32 12.39
CA LEU A 848 41.20 5.53 13.52
C LEU A 848 41.91 5.43 14.88
N ALA A 849 42.86 4.51 15.05
CA ALA A 849 43.68 4.41 16.26
C ALA A 849 44.62 5.61 16.42
N THR A 850 45.19 6.12 15.32
CA THR A 850 46.03 7.31 15.31
C THR A 850 45.21 8.55 15.65
N LEU A 851 43.99 8.65 15.12
CA LEU A 851 43.03 9.71 15.46
C LEU A 851 42.66 9.69 16.95
N ASN A 852 42.34 8.52 17.51
CA ASN A 852 42.05 8.38 18.95
C ASN A 852 43.28 8.66 19.83
N GLY A 853 44.49 8.31 19.38
CA GLY A 853 45.74 8.63 20.06
C GLY A 853 46.05 10.13 20.06
N ILE A 854 45.86 10.81 18.92
CA ILE A 854 46.03 12.26 18.78
C ILE A 854 44.97 13.00 19.62
N ARG A 855 43.71 12.54 19.60
CA ARG A 855 42.61 13.06 20.43
C ARG A 855 42.99 13.07 21.91
N TYR A 856 43.48 11.95 22.43
CA TYR A 856 43.88 11.85 23.85
C TYR A 856 45.12 12.70 24.18
N ALA A 857 46.06 12.83 23.24
CA ALA A 857 47.29 13.60 23.44
C ALA A 857 47.06 15.14 23.42
N ILE A 858 46.04 15.63 22.71
CA ILE A 858 45.86 17.07 22.45
C ILE A 858 44.61 17.64 23.14
N TYR A 859 43.48 16.90 23.22
CA TYR A 859 42.23 17.39 23.85
C TYR A 859 41.46 16.26 24.57
N PRO A 860 41.60 16.12 25.90
CA PRO A 860 40.91 15.10 26.68
C PRO A 860 39.37 15.19 26.67
N ALA A 861 38.80 16.31 26.19
CA ALA A 861 37.36 16.60 26.21
C ALA A 861 36.81 17.14 24.86
N GLY A 862 37.23 16.58 23.72
CA GLY A 862 36.86 17.09 22.38
C GLY A 862 35.38 16.93 22.00
N SER A 863 34.80 17.98 21.39
CA SER A 863 33.45 18.03 20.80
C SER A 863 33.38 17.30 19.45
N TYR A 864 32.18 16.81 19.08
CA TYR A 864 31.91 16.14 17.79
C TYR A 864 32.34 16.97 16.56
N THR A 865 32.38 18.28 16.69
CA THR A 865 32.87 19.29 15.73
C THR A 865 34.30 19.04 15.25
N ILE A 866 35.22 18.72 16.18
CA ILE A 866 36.64 18.55 15.85
C ILE A 866 36.83 17.21 15.14
N ASP A 867 36.10 16.19 15.57
CA ASP A 867 36.11 14.86 14.95
C ASP A 867 35.66 14.94 13.48
N SER A 868 34.63 15.75 13.15
CA SER A 868 34.17 15.94 11.78
C SER A 868 35.17 16.73 10.91
N ILE A 869 35.81 17.77 11.45
CA ILE A 869 36.81 18.60 10.74
C ILE A 869 38.05 17.78 10.40
N VAL A 870 38.53 16.98 11.35
CA VAL A 870 39.70 16.14 11.12
C VAL A 870 39.39 15.06 10.09
N LEU A 871 38.22 14.43 10.15
CA LEU A 871 37.79 13.46 9.14
C LEU A 871 37.73 14.10 7.74
N ILE A 872 37.03 15.22 7.55
CA ILE A 872 36.89 15.82 6.21
C ILE A 872 38.24 16.26 5.62
N ALA A 873 39.22 16.63 6.46
CA ALA A 873 40.57 17.00 6.02
C ALA A 873 41.30 15.84 5.31
N TYR A 874 40.97 14.58 5.61
CA TYR A 874 41.53 13.40 4.94
C TYR A 874 40.84 13.05 3.61
N ALA A 875 39.69 13.63 3.29
CA ALA A 875 38.92 13.30 2.09
C ALA A 875 39.70 13.58 0.79
N PHE A 876 40.25 14.78 0.62
CA PHE A 876 41.03 15.16 -0.57
C PHE A 876 42.41 14.48 -0.66
N PRO A 877 43.19 14.38 0.43
CA PRO A 877 44.44 13.61 0.44
C PRO A 877 44.23 12.14 0.06
N ALA A 878 43.18 11.48 0.56
CA ALA A 878 42.86 10.11 0.19
C ALA A 878 42.47 9.98 -1.29
N LEU A 879 41.71 10.96 -1.84
CA LEU A 879 41.36 11.00 -3.26
C LEU A 879 42.60 11.18 -4.15
N TRP A 880 43.51 12.06 -3.74
CA TRP A 880 44.78 12.33 -4.43
C TRP A 880 45.72 11.12 -4.38
N LEU A 881 45.88 10.50 -3.21
CA LEU A 881 46.70 9.31 -3.03
C LEU A 881 46.14 8.12 -3.82
N GLY A 882 44.81 7.98 -3.87
CA GLY A 882 44.13 7.01 -4.73
C GLY A 882 44.44 7.22 -6.21
N ARG A 883 44.54 8.47 -6.69
CA ARG A 883 44.98 8.79 -8.06
C ARG A 883 46.42 8.43 -8.33
N TYR A 884 47.28 8.71 -7.37
CA TYR A 884 48.69 8.41 -7.49
C TYR A 884 48.90 6.89 -7.56
N LEU A 885 48.26 6.13 -6.68
CA LEU A 885 48.37 4.68 -6.64
C LEU A 885 47.65 4.00 -7.80
N SER A 886 46.54 4.54 -8.32
CA SER A 886 45.88 4.01 -9.52
C SER A 886 46.76 4.09 -10.77
N ARG A 887 47.69 5.05 -10.83
CA ARG A 887 48.68 5.18 -11.91
C ARG A 887 49.80 4.14 -11.78
N LEU A 888 50.10 3.70 -10.57
CA LEU A 888 51.12 2.68 -10.30
C LEU A 888 50.56 1.27 -10.53
N GLN A 889 49.41 0.95 -9.94
CA GLN A 889 48.62 -0.23 -10.27
C GLN A 889 47.11 0.06 -10.14
N PRO A 890 46.28 -0.19 -11.17
CA PRO A 890 44.86 0.15 -11.16
C PRO A 890 44.06 -0.43 -9.99
N GLN A 891 44.49 -1.60 -9.48
CA GLN A 891 43.85 -2.33 -8.39
C GLN A 891 43.99 -1.68 -7.00
N TYR A 892 44.94 -0.75 -6.81
CA TYR A 892 45.16 -0.06 -5.52
C TYR A 892 44.50 1.31 -5.41
N GLY A 893 43.99 1.86 -6.52
CA GLY A 893 43.30 3.17 -6.52
C GLY A 893 41.88 3.11 -5.95
N LEU A 894 41.13 2.05 -6.28
CA LEU A 894 39.72 1.90 -5.93
C LEU A 894 39.43 1.96 -4.41
N PRO A 895 40.21 1.29 -3.54
CA PRO A 895 39.95 1.32 -2.09
C PRO A 895 40.13 2.70 -1.47
N LEU A 896 41.14 3.47 -1.90
CA LEU A 896 41.38 4.83 -1.39
C LEU A 896 40.33 5.84 -1.88
N TYR A 897 39.73 5.60 -3.05
CA TYR A 897 38.54 6.34 -3.46
C TYR A 897 37.36 6.06 -2.53
N LEU A 898 37.12 4.79 -2.17
CA LEU A 898 36.06 4.44 -1.23
C LEU A 898 36.32 4.98 0.17
N THR A 899 37.57 5.00 0.64
CA THR A 899 37.97 5.63 1.90
C THR A 899 37.73 7.14 1.86
N SER A 900 38.08 7.81 0.77
CA SER A 900 37.83 9.26 0.59
C SER A 900 36.34 9.60 0.71
N TYR A 901 35.47 8.87 0.01
CA TYR A 901 34.03 9.09 0.09
C TYR A 901 33.40 8.62 1.42
N GLY A 902 33.88 7.53 2.00
CA GLY A 902 33.43 7.03 3.31
C GLY A 902 33.78 7.98 4.45
N VAL A 903 34.93 8.64 4.38
CA VAL A 903 35.35 9.68 5.32
C VAL A 903 34.54 10.96 5.13
N THR A 904 34.26 11.39 3.89
CA THR A 904 33.34 12.51 3.61
C THR A 904 31.94 12.25 4.18
N LEU A 905 31.41 11.02 4.04
CA LEU A 905 30.12 10.62 4.59
C LEU A 905 30.10 10.62 6.12
N LEU A 906 31.14 10.05 6.73
CA LEU A 906 31.26 10.03 8.20
C LEU A 906 31.40 11.45 8.76
N ALA A 907 32.14 12.33 8.09
CA ALA A 907 32.26 13.73 8.46
C ALA A 907 30.93 14.50 8.32
N LEU A 908 30.18 14.29 7.22
CA LEU A 908 28.84 14.85 7.04
C LEU A 908 27.87 14.38 8.13
N ALA A 909 27.89 13.09 8.47
CA ALA A 909 27.02 12.51 9.50
C ALA A 909 27.32 13.02 10.92
N ILE A 910 28.59 13.31 11.22
CA ILE A 910 28.99 13.88 12.51
C ILE A 910 28.74 15.39 12.57
N ALA A 911 28.78 16.10 11.43
CA ALA A 911 28.56 17.54 11.34
C ALA A 911 27.10 17.97 11.26
N VAL A 912 26.14 17.02 11.20
CA VAL A 912 24.69 17.28 11.19
C VAL A 912 24.23 18.28 12.26
N PRO A 913 24.67 18.19 13.52
CA PRO A 913 24.26 19.12 14.57
C PRO A 913 24.78 20.56 14.37
N GLU A 914 25.74 20.79 13.46
CA GLU A 914 26.35 22.09 13.19
C GLU A 914 26.13 22.51 11.73
N GLN A 915 24.96 23.08 11.46
CA GLN A 915 24.50 23.62 10.17
C GLN A 915 25.56 24.38 9.31
N PRO A 916 26.40 25.28 9.86
CA PRO A 916 27.42 25.97 9.07
C PRO A 916 28.53 25.01 8.56
N LEU A 917 28.94 24.03 9.37
CA LEU A 917 29.93 23.01 8.96
C LEU A 917 29.33 22.04 7.96
N PHE A 918 28.07 21.62 8.16
CA PHE A 918 27.36 20.80 7.21
C PHE A 918 27.28 21.47 5.81
N THR A 919 26.97 22.77 5.76
CA THR A 919 26.92 23.56 4.51
C THR A 919 28.30 23.66 3.84
N LEU A 920 29.35 23.91 4.62
CA LEU A 920 30.72 23.91 4.11
C LEU A 920 31.09 22.55 3.53
N TYR A 921 30.68 21.45 4.18
CA TYR A 921 30.98 20.10 3.74
C TYR A 921 30.20 19.72 2.47
N LEU A 922 29.01 20.29 2.25
CA LEU A 922 28.29 20.19 0.98
C LEU A 922 29.04 20.89 -0.17
N PHE A 923 29.60 22.09 0.06
CA PHE A 923 30.47 22.76 -0.92
C PHE A 923 31.73 21.92 -1.21
N ILE A 924 32.35 21.34 -0.19
CA ILE A 924 33.51 20.45 -0.31
C ILE A 924 33.14 19.18 -1.10
N ALA A 925 31.96 18.58 -0.85
CA ALA A 925 31.47 17.44 -1.62
C ALA A 925 31.19 17.81 -3.09
N ALA A 926 30.63 19.00 -3.36
CA ALA A 926 30.43 19.53 -4.71
C ALA A 926 31.78 19.72 -5.45
N ALA A 927 32.78 20.25 -4.75
CA ALA A 927 34.14 20.39 -5.29
C ALA A 927 34.82 19.03 -5.51
N GLN A 928 34.68 18.09 -4.57
CA GLN A 928 35.23 16.72 -4.66
C GLN A 928 34.64 15.95 -5.84
N THR A 929 33.33 16.08 -6.08
CA THR A 929 32.65 15.45 -7.23
C THR A 929 33.03 16.10 -8.56
N LEU A 930 33.14 17.44 -8.62
CA LEU A 930 33.62 18.17 -9.81
C LEU A 930 35.08 17.82 -10.15
N LEU A 931 35.97 17.76 -9.16
CA LEU A 931 37.38 17.40 -9.35
C LEU A 931 37.53 15.93 -9.76
N SER A 932 36.74 15.03 -9.16
CA SER A 932 36.69 13.61 -9.54
C SER A 932 36.23 13.46 -11.01
N ALA A 933 35.26 14.27 -11.44
CA ALA A 933 34.78 14.32 -12.83
C ALA A 933 35.88 14.68 -13.83
N ILE A 934 36.70 15.68 -13.47
CA ILE A 934 37.79 16.18 -14.30
C ILE A 934 38.94 15.16 -14.36
N TRP A 935 39.20 14.45 -13.25
CA TRP A 935 40.44 13.67 -13.09
C TRP A 935 40.40 12.21 -13.56
N PHE A 936 39.26 11.50 -13.45
CA PHE A 936 39.30 10.02 -13.50
C PHE A 936 38.61 9.36 -14.69
N LYS A 937 37.66 10.00 -15.38
CA LYS A 937 37.08 9.52 -16.66
C LYS A 937 36.62 8.02 -16.69
N GLN A 938 36.35 7.34 -15.57
CA GLN A 938 36.01 5.89 -15.51
C GLN A 938 34.67 5.58 -14.81
N PRO A 939 33.97 4.46 -15.15
CA PRO A 939 32.49 4.42 -15.10
C PRO A 939 31.79 3.49 -14.08
N LEU A 940 32.44 2.51 -13.43
CA LEU A 940 31.70 1.30 -13.00
C LEU A 940 31.17 1.22 -11.54
N TRP A 941 31.65 2.04 -10.59
CA TRP A 941 31.21 1.97 -9.17
C TRP A 941 30.78 3.34 -8.59
N LEU A 942 30.60 4.34 -9.45
CA LEU A 942 30.14 5.68 -9.05
C LEU A 942 28.63 5.71 -8.71
N TYR A 943 27.84 4.71 -9.13
CA TYR A 943 26.39 4.65 -8.91
C TYR A 943 25.97 4.36 -7.45
N PRO A 944 26.54 3.38 -6.72
CA PRO A 944 26.18 3.15 -5.31
C PRO A 944 26.70 4.27 -4.40
N MET A 945 27.87 4.84 -4.67
CA MET A 945 28.45 5.88 -3.82
C MET A 945 27.84 7.26 -4.04
N SER A 946 27.41 7.59 -5.27
CA SER A 946 26.60 8.80 -5.51
C SER A 946 25.20 8.67 -4.90
N PHE A 947 24.63 7.46 -4.90
CA PHE A 947 23.40 7.16 -4.16
C PHE A 947 23.61 7.23 -2.63
N LEU A 948 24.75 6.78 -2.10
CA LEU A 948 25.09 6.90 -0.67
C LEU A 948 25.41 8.34 -0.24
N LEU A 949 26.02 9.15 -1.10
CA LEU A 949 26.19 10.59 -0.91
C LEU A 949 24.86 11.33 -0.93
N PHE A 950 23.97 10.97 -1.84
CA PHE A 950 22.59 11.47 -1.88
C PHE A 950 21.79 11.05 -0.64
N ILE A 951 21.88 9.79 -0.21
CA ILE A 951 21.26 9.32 1.04
C ILE A 951 21.88 10.06 2.23
N GLY A 952 23.20 10.22 2.28
CA GLY A 952 23.93 10.91 3.34
C GLY A 952 23.55 12.38 3.47
N THR A 953 23.32 13.08 2.34
CA THR A 953 22.83 14.45 2.34
C THR A 953 21.34 14.55 2.69
N VAL A 954 20.53 13.58 2.27
CA VAL A 954 19.11 13.49 2.67
C VAL A 954 18.95 13.13 4.16
N SER A 955 19.84 12.28 4.71
CA SER A 955 19.81 11.85 6.11
C SER A 955 20.48 12.84 7.07
N GLY A 956 21.36 13.71 6.56
CA GLY A 956 22.10 14.70 7.34
C GLY A 956 21.49 16.11 7.32
N LEU A 957 20.53 16.36 6.44
CA LEU A 957 19.56 17.40 6.72
C LEU A 957 18.67 16.88 7.87
N ASP A 958 18.19 17.76 8.75
CA ASP A 958 17.14 17.46 9.75
C ASP A 958 15.81 17.05 9.10
N TRP A 959 15.83 16.38 7.95
CA TRP A 959 14.72 15.81 7.23
C TRP A 959 14.12 14.60 7.95
N LEU A 960 14.98 13.76 8.56
CA LEU A 960 14.53 12.65 9.41
C LEU A 960 14.14 13.15 10.80
N GLU A 961 14.85 14.15 11.34
CA GLU A 961 14.48 14.78 12.61
C GLU A 961 13.19 15.59 12.46
N PHE A 962 12.99 16.41 11.42
CA PHE A 962 11.70 17.05 11.08
C PHE A 962 10.57 16.04 10.91
N ALA A 963 10.83 14.91 10.23
CA ALA A 963 9.84 13.83 10.09
C ALA A 963 9.58 13.04 11.38
N ILE A 964 10.50 13.03 12.34
CA ILE A 964 10.35 12.33 13.64
C ILE A 964 9.80 13.29 14.71
N HIS A 965 10.16 14.57 14.68
CA HIS A 965 9.73 15.61 15.62
C HIS A 965 8.33 16.14 15.33
N GLU A 966 7.84 16.03 14.09
CA GLU A 966 6.42 16.29 13.77
C GLU A 966 5.53 15.04 13.88
N VAL A 967 6.11 13.83 13.91
CA VAL A 967 5.36 12.56 14.03
C VAL A 967 5.30 12.04 15.48
N GLY A 968 6.25 12.44 16.33
CA GLY A 968 6.18 12.28 17.78
C GLY A 968 5.54 13.50 18.44
#